data_AF-A0A226NN17-F1
#
_entry.id   AF-A0A226NN17-F1
#
_cell.length_a   1.000
_cell.length_b   1.000
_cell.length_c   1.000
_cell.angle_alpha   90.00
_cell.angle_beta   90.00
_cell.angle_gamma   90.00
#
_symmetry.space_group_name_H-M   'P 1'
#
loop_
_entity.id
_entity.type
_entity.pdbx_description
1 polymer ?
#
loop_
_entity_poly.entity_id
_entity_poly.type
_entity_poly.pdbx_seq_one_letter_code
_entity_poly.pdbx_strand_id
1 'polypeptide(L)'
;MRAVLKLLDLIQLLLCLQGRNGALYMVFGGNLFMDSSGQELGDRTSWFESHWEPFLTSKSIYSLLDKPFKQELEEVLWLHKLPFGLQSSVLSAFSTLQLLPEQDLPGSFGRLWCQRCIVVGNGFSVRGQHFGKMIDSHHVIIRLNDAPVKEYKKDVGERTSIRLFFPESALPNPLENNDNDTLMVFVPFKPLDFLWLREVLLKTKNKTKEGFWRQPPQEWNWNISQLRILNPYVTYEATYKLLQLNASSGRYATTGIIALNLALHLCQEVNIAGFGYPGNHDTTTPIHYYNTGLSRKNEVIPNEAFRCTGQNVSGVPAEIPNTTLDLDLSFNNLKSLSSDYFSAVPGLQLLDLSRCHIHTIEDNSFADLHNLSTLILTANSLQHLGLAAFYGLTSLKKLVLVETSISSLSDLPIGHLNTLQELNLGHNNIASLKLPKYFASLTSLRYLSFSSNNITYISKGDLDALRETNRINLTLVLSLNNIKCIQSGSFAKIHLGELVLRSSFENPSVMHSSLHGLAGLQVNRLIVGEFTNILKMTEFQNELLSGLCQVQMQEFVLMCFREFENNTDTLFNCIDNVSSIRLVDLNLEMLSEVPMFSQVKNLEWKKCKFKEVPAEKLSLFKELRVLRITKSKELKTFEQNFGSLNYLEVVDLSENSLSFSTCCSPKFPGSPNLKHLNLSFNSVISLTGDFANLRNLLYLDFQHTKLNHHGTYPVFLLLHKLIYLDISYTKTHVISHRIFHGLNSLQVLKMAGNSFENNTLTNNFENVRRLRTLDISSCKLVWVDQSAFNALSELKELIISNNKLLTFDPVTYRPLQALTALDFSNNQLSVLSDSALEILPDSLVLLDISRNLFECSCMHLNFLKWVKEKQYLLRNKHLMICHTPAYVTNESLSNFDMSSCHPNPTTVACSVAVVLAAGVFLFLIYKYYFQLYYSLVLLSGCKHSAERGDTYDAFVIHSSKDQEWVIKELVEPLEGGKPPFQLCLYYRDFLPGIPIVTNIIQEGFLSSRNVIAVISTDFLESKWCSFEFDIAQSWQLVEGKSGVIMIILGEVDKTLLRQRLGLSRYLRRNTYLEWKDKEVSRHIFWRQLTAVLLEGKKWNHEEIKLM
;
A
#
# COMPACT_ATOMS: atom_id res chain seq x y z
N MET A 1 -34.83 -36.54 -16.15
CA MET A 1 -34.26 -36.73 -14.80
C MET A 1 -32.81 -36.25 -14.65
N ARG A 2 -31.90 -36.37 -15.64
CA ARG A 2 -30.50 -35.88 -15.55
C ARG A 2 -30.25 -34.40 -15.92
N ALA A 3 -31.17 -33.71 -16.62
CA ALA A 3 -31.14 -32.24 -16.77
C ALA A 3 -31.48 -31.51 -15.45
N VAL A 4 -32.23 -32.17 -14.57
CA VAL A 4 -32.59 -31.66 -13.22
C VAL A 4 -31.38 -31.71 -12.28
N LEU A 5 -30.50 -32.71 -12.42
CA LEU A 5 -29.24 -32.80 -11.67
C LEU A 5 -28.24 -31.69 -12.05
N LYS A 6 -28.10 -31.33 -13.33
CA LYS A 6 -27.21 -30.25 -13.79
C LYS A 6 -27.63 -28.86 -13.29
N LEU A 7 -28.94 -28.59 -13.24
CA LEU A 7 -29.46 -27.36 -12.67
C LEU A 7 -29.28 -27.36 -11.14
N LEU A 8 -29.51 -28.50 -10.47
CA LEU A 8 -29.34 -28.65 -9.03
C LEU A 8 -27.89 -28.42 -8.58
N ASP A 9 -26.87 -28.99 -9.24
CA ASP A 9 -25.47 -28.82 -8.81
C ASP A 9 -24.95 -27.39 -9.03
N LEU A 10 -25.36 -26.73 -10.13
CA LEU A 10 -25.03 -25.33 -10.42
C LEU A 10 -25.82 -24.36 -9.52
N ILE A 11 -27.09 -24.68 -9.22
CA ILE A 11 -27.92 -23.97 -8.25
C ILE A 11 -27.36 -24.18 -6.84
N GLN A 12 -26.82 -25.35 -6.48
CA GLN A 12 -26.25 -25.63 -5.18
C GLN A 12 -24.91 -24.91 -5.00
N LEU A 13 -24.12 -24.77 -6.07
CA LEU A 13 -22.93 -23.91 -6.12
C LEU A 13 -23.29 -22.42 -5.98
N LEU A 14 -24.30 -21.94 -6.72
CA LEU A 14 -24.77 -20.54 -6.66
C LEU A 14 -25.47 -20.22 -5.34
N LEU A 15 -26.28 -21.13 -4.79
CA LEU A 15 -26.94 -21.01 -3.49
C LEU A 15 -25.93 -21.04 -2.36
N CYS A 16 -24.86 -21.85 -2.42
CA CYS A 16 -23.84 -21.87 -1.37
C CYS A 16 -22.90 -20.66 -1.43
N LEU A 17 -22.67 -20.08 -2.62
CA LEU A 17 -21.94 -18.82 -2.78
C LEU A 17 -22.80 -17.58 -2.48
N GLN A 18 -24.13 -17.66 -2.62
CA GLN A 18 -25.07 -16.54 -2.39
C GLN A 18 -25.84 -16.61 -1.06
N GLY A 19 -25.83 -17.71 -0.32
CA GLY A 19 -26.66 -17.84 0.89
C GLY A 19 -26.29 -18.98 1.85
N ARG A 20 -25.97 -18.58 3.08
CA ARG A 20 -25.85 -19.35 4.34
C ARG A 20 -24.59 -20.23 4.51
N ASN A 21 -23.85 -19.92 5.59
CA ASN A 21 -22.72 -20.64 6.19
C ASN A 21 -21.62 -21.11 5.23
N GLY A 22 -20.43 -20.50 5.33
CA GLY A 22 -19.28 -20.76 4.44
C GLY A 22 -19.08 -22.24 4.11
N ALA A 23 -18.87 -22.54 2.82
CA ALA A 23 -18.65 -23.88 2.32
C ALA A 23 -17.44 -24.53 3.03
N LEU A 24 -17.71 -25.50 3.90
CA LEU A 24 -16.70 -26.23 4.67
C LEU A 24 -15.93 -27.19 3.75
N TYR A 25 -16.67 -28.01 2.99
CA TYR A 25 -16.16 -28.94 1.98
C TYR A 25 -17.29 -29.43 1.04
N MET A 26 -17.09 -29.46 -0.29
CA MET A 26 -18.06 -29.98 -1.27
C MET A 26 -17.37 -30.67 -2.47
N VAL A 27 -18.06 -31.61 -3.12
CA VAL A 27 -17.56 -32.46 -4.24
C VAL A 27 -18.43 -32.27 -5.49
N PHE A 28 -17.81 -32.05 -6.66
CA PHE A 28 -18.50 -31.92 -7.96
C PHE A 28 -17.98 -32.92 -9.00
N GLY A 29 -18.88 -33.51 -9.81
CA GLY A 29 -18.56 -34.48 -10.87
C GLY A 29 -18.57 -33.86 -12.29
N GLY A 30 -17.49 -34.07 -13.05
CA GLY A 30 -17.20 -33.39 -14.33
C GLY A 30 -17.90 -33.90 -15.59
N ASN A 31 -19.04 -34.59 -15.52
CA ASN A 31 -19.82 -34.97 -16.73
C ASN A 31 -20.89 -33.91 -17.05
N LEU A 32 -20.45 -32.71 -17.40
CA LEU A 32 -21.31 -31.64 -17.91
C LEU A 32 -20.96 -31.43 -19.40
N PHE A 33 -21.76 -31.94 -20.35
CA PHE A 33 -22.15 -31.31 -21.64
C PHE A 33 -23.01 -32.32 -22.44
N MET A 34 -24.27 -31.97 -22.74
CA MET A 34 -25.15 -32.64 -23.73
C MET A 34 -26.14 -31.58 -24.21
N ASP A 35 -26.50 -31.61 -25.49
CA ASP A 35 -27.46 -30.66 -26.07
C ASP A 35 -28.93 -31.02 -25.75
N SER A 36 -29.85 -30.16 -26.20
CA SER A 36 -31.29 -30.23 -25.95
C SER A 36 -32.02 -31.43 -26.59
N SER A 37 -31.34 -32.24 -27.41
CA SER A 37 -31.93 -33.39 -28.12
C SER A 37 -31.62 -34.75 -27.48
N GLY A 38 -30.76 -34.80 -26.46
CA GLY A 38 -30.50 -36.04 -25.69
C GLY A 38 -29.59 -37.06 -26.38
N GLN A 39 -28.83 -36.66 -27.42
CA GLN A 39 -27.73 -37.48 -27.94
C GLN A 39 -26.46 -37.28 -27.10
N GLU A 40 -25.77 -38.37 -26.76
CA GLU A 40 -24.36 -38.32 -26.35
C GLU A 40 -23.58 -37.68 -27.50
N LEU A 41 -22.96 -36.53 -27.24
CA LEU A 41 -21.96 -35.98 -28.16
C LEU A 41 -20.82 -36.98 -28.25
N GLY A 42 -20.84 -37.75 -29.33
CA GLY A 42 -19.79 -38.66 -29.72
C GLY A 42 -18.46 -37.92 -29.81
N ASP A 43 -17.47 -38.55 -29.20
CA ASP A 43 -16.05 -38.22 -29.15
C ASP A 43 -15.69 -36.81 -28.63
N ARG A 44 -14.85 -36.75 -27.60
CA ARG A 44 -14.35 -35.52 -26.93
C ARG A 44 -13.64 -34.54 -27.88
N THR A 45 -13.55 -34.86 -29.16
CA THR A 45 -12.74 -34.22 -30.19
C THR A 45 -13.50 -33.29 -31.13
N SER A 46 -14.84 -33.18 -31.04
CA SER A 46 -15.63 -32.37 -31.98
C SER A 46 -16.13 -31.01 -31.47
N TRP A 47 -16.01 -30.72 -30.17
CA TRP A 47 -16.31 -29.38 -29.58
C TRP A 47 -15.06 -28.64 -29.08
N PHE A 48 -13.94 -29.34 -28.99
CA PHE A 48 -12.64 -28.70 -28.94
C PHE A 48 -12.23 -28.50 -30.39
N GLU A 49 -12.24 -27.25 -30.87
CA GLU A 49 -11.23 -26.89 -31.85
C GLU A 49 -9.89 -27.41 -31.30
N SER A 50 -9.08 -28.01 -32.16
CA SER A 50 -7.88 -28.80 -31.85
C SER A 50 -6.74 -28.05 -31.13
N HIS A 51 -7.02 -26.91 -30.47
CA HIS A 51 -6.04 -25.94 -29.97
C HIS A 51 -6.39 -25.28 -28.62
N TRP A 52 -7.32 -25.80 -27.80
CA TRP A 52 -7.65 -25.15 -26.52
C TRP A 52 -6.58 -25.38 -25.43
N GLU A 53 -5.89 -24.31 -25.04
CA GLU A 53 -4.89 -24.30 -23.96
C GLU A 53 -5.36 -23.41 -22.78
N PRO A 54 -5.42 -23.92 -21.53
CA PRO A 54 -5.83 -23.14 -20.36
C PRO A 54 -4.81 -22.08 -19.93
N PHE A 55 -3.59 -22.15 -20.47
CA PHE A 55 -2.51 -21.20 -20.20
C PHE A 55 -1.96 -20.69 -21.52
N LEU A 56 -1.58 -19.42 -21.54
CA LEU A 56 -0.85 -18.84 -22.67
C LEU A 56 0.62 -19.28 -22.59
N THR A 57 1.14 -19.81 -23.69
CA THR A 57 2.54 -20.24 -23.84
C THR A 57 3.24 -19.38 -24.90
N SER A 58 4.57 -19.46 -24.97
CA SER A 58 5.32 -18.84 -26.07
C SER A 58 5.08 -19.55 -27.41
N LYS A 59 4.59 -20.80 -27.45
CA LYS A 59 4.09 -21.44 -28.68
C LYS A 59 2.78 -20.84 -29.17
N SER A 60 1.94 -20.33 -28.26
CA SER A 60 0.71 -19.59 -28.62
C SER A 60 1.02 -18.35 -29.48
N ILE A 61 2.26 -17.84 -29.48
CA ILE A 61 2.72 -16.75 -30.36
C ILE A 61 2.78 -17.19 -31.83
N TYR A 62 3.14 -18.44 -32.11
CA TYR A 62 3.24 -18.96 -33.48
C TYR A 62 1.87 -19.39 -34.02
N SER A 63 0.95 -19.89 -33.18
CA SER A 63 -0.46 -20.14 -33.59
C SER A 63 -1.26 -18.86 -33.82
N LEU A 64 -0.83 -17.73 -33.24
CA LEU A 64 -1.36 -16.38 -33.49
C LEU A 64 -1.08 -15.83 -34.90
N LEU A 65 -0.18 -16.47 -35.67
CA LEU A 65 0.03 -16.21 -37.09
C LEU A 65 -0.87 -17.08 -37.98
N ASP A 66 -1.56 -18.08 -37.41
CA ASP A 66 -2.52 -18.91 -38.10
C ASP A 66 -3.90 -18.23 -38.07
N LYS A 67 -4.52 -18.06 -39.26
CA LYS A 67 -5.70 -17.20 -39.46
C LYS A 67 -6.91 -17.57 -38.58
N PRO A 68 -7.27 -18.84 -38.36
CA PRO A 68 -8.47 -19.20 -37.59
C PRO A 68 -8.32 -18.88 -36.10
N PHE A 69 -7.18 -19.25 -35.51
CA PHE A 69 -6.92 -19.03 -34.08
C PHE A 69 -6.70 -17.55 -33.76
N LYS A 70 -6.10 -16.80 -34.69
CA LYS A 70 -6.05 -15.34 -34.63
C LYS A 70 -7.46 -14.74 -34.63
N GLN A 71 -8.39 -15.26 -35.44
CA GLN A 71 -9.75 -14.74 -35.53
C GLN A 71 -10.56 -15.04 -34.26
N GLU A 72 -10.39 -16.22 -33.65
CA GLU A 72 -11.07 -16.59 -32.41
C GLU A 72 -10.49 -15.85 -31.18
N LEU A 73 -9.16 -15.71 -31.08
CA LEU A 73 -8.52 -14.92 -30.03
C LEU A 73 -8.74 -13.42 -30.26
N GLU A 74 -8.71 -12.92 -31.50
CA GLU A 74 -9.11 -11.55 -31.81
C GLU A 74 -10.59 -11.35 -31.51
N GLU A 75 -11.51 -12.27 -31.80
CA GLU A 75 -12.91 -12.16 -31.37
C GLU A 75 -13.07 -12.17 -29.85
N VAL A 76 -12.34 -13.03 -29.13
CA VAL A 76 -12.37 -13.03 -27.65
C VAL A 76 -11.70 -11.77 -27.07
N LEU A 77 -10.69 -11.20 -27.72
CA LEU A 77 -9.98 -9.97 -27.31
C LEU A 77 -10.63 -8.67 -27.83
N TRP A 78 -11.40 -8.73 -28.92
CA TRP A 78 -12.07 -7.62 -29.61
C TRP A 78 -13.57 -7.55 -29.33
N LEU A 79 -14.32 -8.66 -29.41
CA LEU A 79 -15.78 -8.67 -29.21
C LEU A 79 -16.16 -8.67 -27.73
N HIS A 80 -15.36 -9.29 -26.88
CA HIS A 80 -15.63 -9.34 -25.45
C HIS A 80 -14.50 -8.67 -24.69
N LYS A 81 -14.80 -7.49 -24.13
CA LYS A 81 -13.92 -6.84 -23.17
C LYS A 81 -13.60 -7.87 -22.08
N LEU A 82 -12.40 -8.42 -22.12
CA LEU A 82 -11.76 -8.84 -20.88
C LEU A 82 -11.89 -7.71 -19.89
N PRO A 83 -11.91 -8.04 -18.60
CA PRO A 83 -12.33 -7.13 -17.56
C PRO A 83 -11.85 -5.68 -17.65
N PHE A 84 -10.73 -5.39 -18.31
CA PHE A 84 -10.19 -4.03 -18.38
C PHE A 84 -9.58 -3.61 -19.74
N GLY A 85 -10.06 -4.13 -20.88
CA GLY A 85 -9.77 -3.55 -22.20
C GLY A 85 -8.35 -3.80 -22.74
N LEU A 86 -8.17 -4.92 -23.44
CA LEU A 86 -6.85 -5.35 -23.94
C LEU A 86 -6.42 -4.75 -25.28
N GLN A 87 -7.19 -3.86 -25.91
CA GLN A 87 -6.82 -3.24 -27.20
C GLN A 87 -5.48 -2.47 -27.16
N SER A 88 -5.08 -1.94 -25.99
CA SER A 88 -3.79 -1.23 -25.79
C SER A 88 -2.68 -2.11 -25.18
N SER A 89 -2.97 -3.36 -24.81
CA SER A 89 -2.06 -4.23 -24.05
C SER A 89 -1.63 -5.49 -24.79
N VAL A 90 -2.17 -5.77 -25.99
CA VAL A 90 -1.73 -6.91 -26.82
C VAL A 90 -0.21 -6.91 -27.01
N LEU A 91 0.39 -5.75 -27.30
CA LEU A 91 1.86 -5.60 -27.41
C LEU A 91 2.61 -5.88 -26.10
N SER A 92 2.04 -5.50 -24.95
CA SER A 92 2.65 -5.75 -23.63
C SER A 92 2.49 -7.21 -23.21
N ALA A 93 1.33 -7.83 -23.46
CA ALA A 93 1.11 -9.25 -23.25
C ALA A 93 2.02 -10.09 -24.15
N PHE A 94 2.12 -9.75 -25.43
CA PHE A 94 2.99 -10.43 -26.40
C PHE A 94 4.47 -10.33 -26.02
N SER A 95 4.96 -9.13 -25.69
CA SER A 95 6.35 -8.95 -25.23
C SER A 95 6.64 -9.60 -23.87
N THR A 96 5.62 -9.82 -23.03
CA THR A 96 5.77 -10.56 -21.77
C THR A 96 5.83 -12.07 -22.02
N LEU A 97 4.99 -12.60 -22.92
CA LEU A 97 4.99 -14.01 -23.32
C LEU A 97 6.32 -14.44 -23.95
N GLN A 98 7.00 -13.53 -24.67
CA GLN A 98 8.34 -13.77 -25.22
C GLN A 98 9.43 -14.00 -24.16
N LEU A 99 9.20 -13.59 -22.92
CA LEU A 99 10.16 -13.76 -21.82
C LEU A 99 9.93 -15.06 -21.02
N LEU A 100 8.83 -15.77 -21.30
CA LEU A 100 8.51 -17.03 -20.64
C LEU A 100 9.07 -18.21 -21.44
N PRO A 101 9.59 -19.25 -20.76
CA PRO A 101 10.13 -20.43 -21.43
C PRO A 101 9.06 -21.18 -22.23
N GLU A 102 9.47 -21.79 -23.36
CA GLU A 102 8.66 -22.67 -24.22
C GLU A 102 8.34 -24.01 -23.54
N GLN A 103 7.62 -23.97 -22.42
CA GLN A 103 7.21 -25.17 -21.70
C GLN A 103 5.71 -25.10 -21.42
N ASP A 104 5.01 -26.15 -21.83
CA ASP A 104 3.59 -26.38 -21.51
C ASP A 104 3.45 -26.72 -20.02
N LEU A 105 2.47 -27.52 -19.59
CA LEU A 105 2.42 -27.97 -18.20
C LEU A 105 3.70 -28.76 -17.83
N PRO A 106 4.23 -28.61 -16.59
CA PRO A 106 5.34 -29.45 -16.12
C PRO A 106 5.01 -30.94 -16.31
N GLY A 107 6.00 -31.78 -16.66
CA GLY A 107 5.78 -33.20 -17.00
C GLY A 107 5.09 -34.03 -15.89
N SER A 108 5.08 -33.54 -14.65
CA SER A 108 4.33 -34.08 -13.51
C SER A 108 2.80 -33.99 -13.64
N PHE A 109 2.29 -33.14 -14.54
CA PHE A 109 0.87 -32.98 -14.86
C PHE A 109 0.44 -33.75 -16.13
N GLY A 110 1.34 -34.54 -16.73
CA GLY A 110 1.13 -35.23 -18.00
C GLY A 110 0.16 -36.41 -17.91
N ARG A 111 -0.95 -36.32 -18.68
CA ARG A 111 -2.15 -37.21 -18.80
C ARG A 111 -3.24 -36.95 -17.75
N LEU A 112 -3.99 -35.86 -17.96
CA LEU A 112 -5.16 -35.38 -17.19
C LEU A 112 -6.44 -36.25 -17.39
N TRP A 113 -6.31 -37.57 -17.46
CA TRP A 113 -7.47 -38.47 -17.39
C TRP A 113 -7.54 -39.07 -15.99
N CYS A 114 -8.62 -38.76 -15.27
CA CYS A 114 -8.96 -39.24 -13.90
C CYS A 114 -8.24 -38.58 -12.71
N GLN A 115 -8.00 -37.26 -12.73
CA GLN A 115 -7.50 -36.53 -11.54
C GLN A 115 -8.62 -35.88 -10.70
N ARG A 116 -8.42 -35.92 -9.39
CA ARG A 116 -9.22 -35.20 -8.36
C ARG A 116 -8.52 -33.91 -7.98
N CYS A 117 -9.15 -32.78 -8.26
CA CYS A 117 -8.71 -31.45 -7.88
C CYS A 117 -9.34 -31.01 -6.56
N ILE A 118 -8.66 -30.18 -5.80
CA ILE A 118 -9.28 -29.37 -4.75
C ILE A 118 -8.90 -27.90 -4.91
N VAL A 119 -9.88 -27.01 -4.83
CA VAL A 119 -9.67 -25.56 -4.76
C VAL A 119 -9.80 -25.13 -3.31
N VAL A 120 -8.73 -24.53 -2.78
CA VAL A 120 -8.69 -24.06 -1.38
C VAL A 120 -8.74 -22.53 -1.37
N GLY A 121 -9.86 -22.00 -0.89
CA GLY A 121 -10.10 -20.57 -0.71
C GLY A 121 -9.52 -20.04 0.61
N ASN A 122 -9.67 -18.72 0.80
CA ASN A 122 -9.05 -18.00 1.91
C ASN A 122 -9.99 -17.80 3.11
N GLY A 123 -11.22 -18.30 3.06
CA GLY A 123 -12.25 -18.04 4.07
C GLY A 123 -11.86 -18.53 5.45
N PHE A 124 -12.30 -17.85 6.51
CA PHE A 124 -12.04 -18.27 7.89
C PHE A 124 -12.64 -19.63 8.26
N SER A 125 -13.64 -20.10 7.52
CA SER A 125 -14.36 -21.35 7.78
C SER A 125 -13.46 -22.60 7.87
N VAL A 126 -12.25 -22.58 7.30
CA VAL A 126 -11.29 -23.70 7.40
C VAL A 126 -10.47 -23.70 8.69
N ARG A 127 -10.44 -22.60 9.45
CA ARG A 127 -9.64 -22.49 10.68
C ARG A 127 -10.17 -23.44 11.75
N GLY A 128 -9.30 -24.27 12.29
CA GLY A 128 -9.63 -25.27 13.31
C GLY A 128 -10.38 -26.51 12.80
N GLN A 129 -10.54 -26.68 11.48
CA GLN A 129 -11.25 -27.84 10.89
C GLN A 129 -10.34 -29.05 10.62
N HIS A 130 -9.02 -28.88 10.68
CA HIS A 130 -8.04 -29.95 10.51
C HIS A 130 -8.11 -30.70 9.16
N PHE A 131 -8.53 -30.03 8.08
CA PHE A 131 -8.63 -30.62 6.74
C PHE A 131 -7.29 -30.87 6.05
N GLY A 132 -6.15 -30.50 6.64
CA GLY A 132 -4.89 -30.47 5.92
C GLY A 132 -4.48 -31.80 5.29
N LYS A 133 -4.61 -32.91 6.03
CA LYS A 133 -4.33 -34.27 5.50
C LYS A 133 -5.24 -34.65 4.34
N MET A 134 -6.50 -34.21 4.39
CA MET A 134 -7.48 -34.48 3.34
C MET A 134 -7.17 -33.66 2.09
N ILE A 135 -6.88 -32.37 2.26
CA ILE A 135 -6.48 -31.48 1.16
C ILE A 135 -5.25 -32.06 0.46
N ASP A 136 -4.23 -32.46 1.22
CA ASP A 136 -2.99 -33.05 0.69
C ASP A 136 -3.19 -34.41 0.01
N SER A 137 -4.32 -35.10 0.21
CA SER A 137 -4.64 -36.36 -0.47
C SER A 137 -5.09 -36.19 -1.93
N HIS A 138 -5.34 -34.95 -2.37
CA HIS A 138 -5.73 -34.65 -3.75
C HIS A 138 -4.53 -34.66 -4.70
N HIS A 139 -4.80 -34.94 -5.98
CA HIS A 139 -3.76 -34.98 -7.01
C HIS A 139 -3.29 -33.56 -7.35
N VAL A 140 -4.25 -32.64 -7.50
CA VAL A 140 -4.01 -31.23 -7.81
C VAL A 140 -4.65 -30.36 -6.74
N ILE A 141 -3.85 -29.52 -6.10
CA ILE A 141 -4.30 -28.58 -5.08
C ILE A 141 -4.12 -27.17 -5.62
N ILE A 142 -5.23 -26.48 -5.86
CA ILE A 142 -5.27 -25.11 -6.40
C ILE A 142 -5.53 -24.13 -5.26
N ARG A 143 -4.61 -23.19 -5.04
CA ARG A 143 -4.73 -22.12 -4.04
C ARG A 143 -4.84 -20.75 -4.68
N LEU A 144 -5.41 -19.82 -3.93
CA LEU A 144 -5.67 -18.45 -4.38
C LEU A 144 -4.80 -17.47 -3.61
N ASN A 145 -4.27 -16.48 -4.33
CA ASN A 145 -3.47 -15.39 -3.79
C ASN A 145 -2.31 -15.94 -2.95
N ASP A 146 -1.72 -15.13 -2.08
CA ASP A 146 -0.68 -15.59 -1.15
C ASP A 146 -1.23 -15.90 0.26
N ALA A 147 -2.22 -16.79 0.34
CA ALA A 147 -2.73 -17.25 1.62
C ALA A 147 -1.69 -18.14 2.33
N PRO A 148 -1.33 -17.89 3.60
CA PRO A 148 -0.23 -18.57 4.28
C PRO A 148 -0.54 -20.04 4.55
N VAL A 149 0.41 -20.91 4.22
CA VAL A 149 0.27 -22.35 4.40
C VAL A 149 1.03 -22.82 5.64
N LYS A 150 2.26 -22.32 5.84
CA LYS A 150 3.23 -22.86 6.79
C LYS A 150 2.76 -22.88 8.26
N GLU A 151 1.97 -21.88 8.67
CA GLU A 151 1.43 -21.78 10.04
C GLU A 151 0.08 -22.48 10.21
N TYR A 152 -0.60 -22.79 9.10
CA TYR A 152 -1.97 -23.33 9.08
C TYR A 152 -2.06 -24.74 8.49
N LYS A 153 -0.91 -25.42 8.35
CA LYS A 153 -0.74 -26.76 7.75
C LYS A 153 -1.76 -27.79 8.21
N LYS A 154 -2.12 -27.79 9.50
CA LYS A 154 -3.13 -28.70 10.06
C LYS A 154 -4.49 -28.54 9.40
N ASP A 155 -4.87 -27.30 9.09
CA ASP A 155 -6.21 -26.94 8.61
C ASP A 155 -6.27 -26.87 7.09
N VAL A 156 -5.23 -26.34 6.44
CA VAL A 156 -5.23 -26.08 5.00
C VAL A 156 -4.31 -26.99 4.19
N GLY A 157 -3.51 -27.86 4.81
CA GLY A 157 -2.59 -28.79 4.13
C GLY A 157 -1.26 -28.12 3.79
N GLU A 158 -0.22 -28.91 3.52
CA GLU A 158 1.14 -28.42 3.23
C GLU A 158 1.42 -28.28 1.73
N ARG A 159 0.78 -29.10 0.88
CA ARG A 159 1.07 -29.13 -0.56
C ARG A 159 0.29 -28.06 -1.33
N THR A 160 0.93 -27.51 -2.36
CA THR A 160 0.32 -26.61 -3.34
C THR A 160 0.80 -26.98 -4.75
N SER A 161 -0.13 -27.43 -5.61
CA SER A 161 0.19 -27.78 -6.99
C SER A 161 0.13 -26.57 -7.91
N ILE A 162 -0.91 -25.75 -7.76
CA ILE A 162 -1.15 -24.56 -8.57
C ILE A 162 -1.52 -23.40 -7.64
N ARG A 163 -0.90 -22.23 -7.82
CA ARG A 163 -1.28 -21.01 -7.10
C ARG A 163 -1.63 -19.89 -8.06
N LEU A 164 -2.90 -19.48 -8.05
CA LEU A 164 -3.38 -18.34 -8.84
C LEU A 164 -3.10 -17.05 -8.09
N PHE A 165 -2.47 -16.09 -8.78
CA PHE A 165 -2.15 -14.80 -8.20
C PHE A 165 -2.24 -13.70 -9.25
N PHE A 166 -2.43 -12.48 -8.79
CA PHE A 166 -2.33 -11.23 -9.56
C PHE A 166 -1.37 -10.26 -8.83
N PRO A 167 -0.86 -9.19 -9.46
CA PRO A 167 0.23 -8.37 -8.92
C PRO A 167 0.02 -7.94 -7.46
N GLU A 168 -1.15 -7.39 -7.13
CA GLU A 168 -1.45 -6.88 -5.78
C GLU A 168 -1.59 -7.97 -4.70
N SER A 169 -1.64 -9.24 -5.11
CA SER A 169 -1.71 -10.40 -4.23
C SER A 169 -0.40 -11.18 -4.10
N ALA A 170 0.63 -10.82 -4.87
CA ALA A 170 1.93 -11.48 -4.86
C ALA A 170 2.76 -11.11 -3.62
N LEU A 171 3.50 -12.07 -3.05
CA LEU A 171 4.55 -11.79 -2.07
C LEU A 171 5.93 -11.68 -2.74
N PRO A 172 6.86 -10.91 -2.16
CA PRO A 172 8.24 -10.83 -2.68
C PRO A 172 8.96 -12.19 -2.78
N ASN A 173 8.66 -13.10 -1.86
CA ASN A 173 9.26 -14.43 -1.80
C ASN A 173 8.18 -15.54 -1.72
N PRO A 174 7.67 -16.04 -2.86
CA PRO A 174 6.61 -17.03 -2.84
C PRO A 174 7.01 -18.40 -2.26
N LEU A 175 8.32 -18.70 -2.13
CA LEU A 175 8.82 -19.96 -1.55
C LEU A 175 8.44 -20.16 -0.09
N GLU A 176 8.03 -19.11 0.63
CA GLU A 176 7.64 -19.22 2.03
C GLU A 176 6.34 -20.01 2.25
N ASN A 177 5.44 -20.00 1.26
CA ASN A 177 4.10 -20.57 1.35
C ASN A 177 3.77 -21.57 0.23
N ASN A 178 4.77 -21.97 -0.58
CA ASN A 178 4.61 -22.83 -1.74
C ASN A 178 5.74 -23.86 -1.82
N ASP A 179 5.46 -24.99 -2.44
CA ASP A 179 6.47 -26.01 -2.73
C ASP A 179 7.36 -25.55 -3.89
N ASN A 180 8.59 -26.06 -3.94
CA ASN A 180 9.54 -25.72 -5.02
C ASN A 180 9.06 -26.12 -6.41
N ASP A 181 8.04 -26.98 -6.51
CA ASP A 181 7.42 -27.42 -7.76
C ASP A 181 6.04 -26.80 -8.04
N THR A 182 5.58 -25.87 -7.18
CA THR A 182 4.29 -25.19 -7.36
C THR A 182 4.24 -24.41 -8.68
N LEU A 183 3.19 -24.63 -9.47
CA LEU A 183 2.92 -23.86 -10.67
C LEU A 183 2.28 -22.51 -10.29
N MET A 184 3.02 -21.43 -10.47
CA MET A 184 2.52 -20.08 -10.25
C MET A 184 1.74 -19.62 -11.48
N VAL A 185 0.45 -19.38 -11.33
CA VAL A 185 -0.46 -18.98 -12.42
C VAL A 185 -0.84 -17.53 -12.26
N PHE A 186 -0.33 -16.70 -13.16
CA PHE A 186 -0.62 -15.29 -13.22
C PHE A 186 -2.00 -15.04 -13.86
N VAL A 187 -2.87 -14.35 -13.13
CA VAL A 187 -4.22 -14.00 -13.55
C VAL A 187 -4.27 -12.51 -13.90
N PRO A 188 -4.15 -12.13 -15.18
CA PRO A 188 -4.20 -10.74 -15.57
C PRO A 188 -5.64 -10.23 -15.49
N PHE A 189 -5.84 -9.13 -14.77
CA PHE A 189 -7.09 -8.40 -14.80
C PHE A 189 -6.92 -7.19 -15.73
N LYS A 190 -5.91 -6.35 -15.51
CA LYS A 190 -5.75 -5.05 -16.19
C LYS A 190 -4.42 -4.92 -16.97
N PRO A 191 -4.34 -3.98 -17.93
CA PRO A 191 -3.14 -3.78 -18.77
C PRO A 191 -1.83 -3.60 -17.99
N LEU A 192 -1.89 -2.93 -16.83
CA LEU A 192 -0.73 -2.69 -15.96
C LEU A 192 -0.16 -3.99 -15.36
N ASP A 193 -0.95 -5.06 -15.29
CA ASP A 193 -0.51 -6.32 -14.70
C ASP A 193 0.59 -6.96 -15.56
N PHE A 194 0.42 -6.95 -16.88
CA PHE A 194 1.43 -7.44 -17.83
C PHE A 194 2.71 -6.60 -17.79
N LEU A 195 2.59 -5.28 -17.62
CA LEU A 195 3.75 -4.39 -17.50
C LEU A 195 4.55 -4.70 -16.24
N TRP A 196 3.88 -4.86 -15.10
CA TRP A 196 4.54 -5.26 -13.85
C TRP A 196 5.23 -6.62 -13.99
N LEU A 197 4.55 -7.63 -14.55
CA LEU A 197 5.14 -8.96 -14.73
C LEU A 197 6.39 -8.92 -15.61
N ARG A 198 6.33 -8.17 -16.72
CA ARG A 198 7.47 -7.96 -17.61
C ARG A 198 8.66 -7.31 -16.90
N GLU A 199 8.43 -6.27 -16.11
CA GLU A 199 9.48 -5.56 -15.39
C GLU A 199 10.14 -6.43 -14.31
N VAL A 200 9.34 -7.27 -13.65
CA VAL A 200 9.81 -8.29 -12.70
C VAL A 200 10.70 -9.32 -13.41
N LEU A 201 10.24 -9.87 -14.54
CA LEU A 201 11.00 -10.84 -15.33
C LEU A 201 12.30 -10.26 -15.87
N LEU A 202 12.29 -9.00 -16.32
CA LEU A 202 13.46 -8.28 -16.83
C LEU A 202 14.35 -7.66 -15.74
N LYS A 203 13.96 -7.75 -14.46
CA LYS A 203 14.66 -7.14 -13.31
C LYS A 203 14.98 -5.64 -13.53
N THR A 204 14.06 -4.88 -14.11
CA THR A 204 14.29 -3.45 -14.43
C THR A 204 14.13 -2.54 -13.21
N LYS A 205 14.77 -1.37 -13.22
CA LYS A 205 14.81 -0.43 -12.08
C LYS A 205 13.59 0.50 -11.95
N ASN A 206 12.74 0.61 -12.98
CA ASN A 206 11.56 1.50 -13.03
C ASN A 206 10.25 0.72 -12.96
N LYS A 207 10.05 -0.04 -11.89
CA LYS A 207 8.86 -0.90 -11.73
C LYS A 207 7.60 -0.05 -11.55
N THR A 208 6.51 -0.48 -12.16
CA THR A 208 5.19 0.16 -12.14
C THR A 208 4.68 0.23 -10.69
N LYS A 209 4.52 1.43 -10.13
CA LYS A 209 4.06 1.66 -8.74
C LYS A 209 2.64 2.21 -8.64
N GLU A 210 2.12 2.78 -9.73
CA GLU A 210 0.83 3.46 -9.77
C GLU A 210 -0.22 2.60 -10.50
N GLY A 211 -1.49 2.76 -10.12
CA GLY A 211 -2.61 2.01 -10.70
C GLY A 211 -2.90 0.65 -10.05
N PHE A 212 -2.19 0.28 -8.99
CA PHE A 212 -2.46 -0.89 -8.14
C PHE A 212 -3.07 -0.44 -6.80
N TRP A 213 -4.13 -1.12 -6.33
CA TRP A 213 -4.80 -0.76 -5.07
C TRP A 213 -3.99 -1.20 -3.83
N ARG A 214 -3.15 -2.22 -3.99
CA ARG A 214 -2.09 -2.63 -3.06
C ARG A 214 -0.81 -2.78 -3.86
N GLN A 215 0.28 -2.20 -3.37
CA GLN A 215 1.53 -2.15 -4.13
C GLN A 215 2.08 -3.57 -4.34
N PRO A 216 2.30 -4.00 -5.60
CA PRO A 216 2.85 -5.31 -5.89
C PRO A 216 4.35 -5.36 -5.54
N PRO A 217 4.90 -6.55 -5.26
CA PRO A 217 6.28 -6.68 -4.84
C PRO A 217 7.19 -6.20 -5.98
N GLN A 218 8.21 -5.45 -5.60
CA GLN A 218 9.17 -4.93 -6.56
C GLN A 218 10.05 -6.09 -7.03
N GLU A 219 10.60 -6.87 -6.11
CA GLU A 219 11.33 -8.09 -6.43
C GLU A 219 10.43 -9.29 -6.20
N TRP A 220 10.41 -10.21 -7.15
CA TRP A 220 9.62 -11.42 -7.08
C TRP A 220 10.52 -12.60 -7.46
N ASN A 221 10.98 -13.29 -6.43
CA ASN A 221 11.99 -14.34 -6.58
C ASN A 221 11.28 -15.69 -6.73
N TRP A 222 10.90 -16.04 -7.96
CA TRP A 222 10.34 -17.33 -8.30
C TRP A 222 11.01 -17.93 -9.54
N ASN A 223 10.94 -19.25 -9.67
CA ASN A 223 11.43 -19.93 -10.85
C ASN A 223 10.51 -19.68 -12.05
N ILE A 224 11.01 -18.96 -13.06
CA ILE A 224 10.23 -18.57 -14.24
C ILE A 224 9.76 -19.80 -15.04
N SER A 225 10.45 -20.94 -14.97
CA SER A 225 9.99 -22.18 -15.62
C SER A 225 8.68 -22.73 -15.06
N GLN A 226 8.30 -22.31 -13.85
CA GLN A 226 7.07 -22.68 -13.17
C GLN A 226 6.03 -21.54 -13.14
N LEU A 227 6.21 -20.50 -13.96
CA LEU A 227 5.24 -19.42 -14.13
C LEU A 227 4.41 -19.65 -15.41
N ARG A 228 3.09 -19.57 -15.32
CA ARG A 228 2.17 -19.57 -16.47
C ARG A 228 1.23 -18.37 -16.43
N ILE A 229 0.82 -17.88 -17.58
CA ILE A 229 -0.22 -16.84 -17.67
C ILE A 229 -1.54 -17.55 -17.96
N LEU A 230 -2.56 -17.30 -17.13
CA LEU A 230 -3.88 -17.89 -17.35
C LEU A 230 -4.47 -17.38 -18.66
N ASN A 231 -5.03 -18.29 -19.47
CA ASN A 231 -5.76 -17.90 -20.65
C ASN A 231 -6.97 -17.04 -20.23
N PRO A 232 -7.08 -15.78 -20.68
CA PRO A 232 -8.15 -14.89 -20.25
C PRO A 232 -9.56 -15.40 -20.57
N TYR A 233 -9.69 -16.34 -21.53
CA TYR A 233 -10.94 -17.03 -21.81
C TYR A 233 -11.49 -17.78 -20.57
N VAL A 234 -10.62 -18.35 -19.73
CA VAL A 234 -11.03 -19.03 -18.48
C VAL A 234 -11.71 -18.04 -17.51
N THR A 235 -11.22 -16.81 -17.45
CA THR A 235 -11.82 -15.73 -16.65
C THR A 235 -13.13 -15.23 -17.27
N TYR A 236 -13.17 -15.13 -18.61
CA TYR A 236 -14.36 -14.75 -19.36
C TYR A 236 -15.51 -15.75 -19.11
N GLU A 237 -15.23 -17.03 -19.25
CA GLU A 237 -16.20 -18.10 -19.03
C GLU A 237 -16.68 -18.13 -17.57
N ALA A 238 -15.76 -18.04 -16.61
CA ALA A 238 -16.12 -17.95 -15.19
C ALA A 238 -17.07 -16.76 -14.91
N THR A 239 -16.86 -15.62 -15.56
CA THR A 239 -17.63 -14.40 -15.31
C THR A 239 -18.99 -14.43 -16.01
N TYR A 240 -19.02 -14.78 -17.30
CA TYR A 240 -20.18 -14.52 -18.15
C TYR A 240 -20.94 -15.78 -18.53
N LYS A 241 -20.29 -16.94 -18.52
CA LYS A 241 -20.96 -18.23 -18.77
C LYS A 241 -21.36 -18.89 -17.45
N LEU A 242 -20.46 -18.94 -16.46
CA LEU A 242 -20.71 -19.61 -15.17
C LEU A 242 -21.55 -18.73 -14.22
N LEU A 243 -21.17 -17.47 -13.99
CA LEU A 243 -21.92 -16.56 -13.12
C LEU A 243 -23.02 -15.77 -13.83
N GLN A 244 -23.12 -15.89 -15.16
CA GLN A 244 -24.08 -15.14 -15.99
C GLN A 244 -24.09 -13.62 -15.69
N LEU A 245 -22.95 -13.07 -15.27
CA LEU A 245 -22.84 -11.64 -15.00
C LEU A 245 -22.97 -10.89 -16.32
N ASN A 246 -23.47 -9.66 -16.26
CA ASN A 246 -23.59 -8.86 -17.46
C ASN A 246 -22.23 -8.24 -17.81
N ALA A 247 -21.73 -8.46 -19.03
CA ALA A 247 -20.47 -7.89 -19.54
C ALA A 247 -20.40 -6.35 -19.50
N SER A 248 -21.55 -5.68 -19.42
CA SER A 248 -21.64 -4.22 -19.28
C SER A 248 -21.55 -3.71 -17.83
N SER A 249 -21.64 -4.60 -16.83
CA SER A 249 -21.65 -4.21 -15.40
C SER A 249 -20.28 -3.81 -14.84
N GLY A 250 -19.19 -4.10 -15.55
CA GLY A 250 -17.83 -3.92 -15.04
C GLY A 250 -17.48 -4.82 -13.85
N ARG A 251 -18.29 -5.85 -13.59
CA ARG A 251 -18.10 -6.83 -12.52
C ARG A 251 -17.54 -8.13 -13.09
N TYR A 252 -16.61 -8.73 -12.35
CA TYR A 252 -15.86 -9.91 -12.78
C TYR A 252 -15.90 -11.00 -11.72
N ALA A 253 -15.75 -12.25 -12.15
CA ALA A 253 -15.60 -13.36 -11.23
C ALA A 253 -14.40 -13.12 -10.28
N THR A 254 -14.56 -13.50 -9.01
CA THR A 254 -13.46 -13.47 -8.04
C THR A 254 -12.41 -14.52 -8.41
N THR A 255 -11.16 -14.34 -7.98
CA THR A 255 -10.07 -15.32 -8.23
C THR A 255 -10.46 -16.74 -7.82
N GLY A 256 -11.29 -16.90 -6.79
CA GLY A 256 -11.78 -18.21 -6.37
C GLY A 256 -12.75 -18.87 -7.33
N ILE A 257 -13.64 -18.10 -7.96
CA ILE A 257 -14.55 -18.63 -8.98
C ILE A 257 -13.79 -18.88 -10.29
N ILE A 258 -12.78 -18.06 -10.60
CA ILE A 258 -11.87 -18.29 -11.73
C ILE A 258 -11.08 -19.59 -11.55
N ALA A 259 -10.55 -19.83 -10.34
CA ALA A 259 -9.84 -21.07 -10.01
C ALA A 259 -10.74 -22.30 -10.05
N LEU A 260 -12.00 -22.16 -9.64
CA LEU A 260 -12.99 -23.21 -9.75
C LEU A 260 -13.28 -23.55 -11.22
N ASN A 261 -13.46 -22.53 -12.07
CA ASN A 261 -13.63 -22.74 -13.51
C ASN A 261 -12.41 -23.44 -14.12
N LEU A 262 -11.19 -23.02 -13.74
CA LEU A 262 -9.96 -23.70 -14.14
C LEU A 262 -9.92 -25.16 -13.67
N ALA A 263 -10.30 -25.44 -12.43
CA ALA A 263 -10.31 -26.81 -11.89
C ALA A 263 -11.28 -27.72 -12.65
N LEU A 264 -12.45 -27.20 -13.04
CA LEU A 264 -13.44 -27.92 -13.84
C LEU A 264 -12.93 -28.28 -15.25
N HIS A 265 -11.99 -27.49 -15.78
CA HIS A 265 -11.32 -27.81 -17.05
C HIS A 265 -10.17 -28.81 -16.88
N LEU A 266 -9.53 -28.85 -15.72
CA LEU A 266 -8.35 -29.68 -15.48
C LEU A 266 -8.69 -31.07 -14.91
N CYS A 267 -9.80 -31.22 -14.19
CA CYS A 267 -10.10 -32.41 -13.39
C CYS A 267 -11.50 -32.97 -13.61
N GLN A 268 -11.65 -34.29 -13.41
CA GLN A 268 -12.95 -34.97 -13.50
C GLN A 268 -13.78 -34.83 -12.22
N GLU A 269 -13.11 -34.64 -11.08
CA GLU A 269 -13.73 -34.39 -9.79
C GLU A 269 -13.07 -33.15 -9.20
N VAL A 270 -13.90 -32.20 -8.76
CA VAL A 270 -13.43 -30.95 -8.16
C VAL A 270 -14.03 -30.79 -6.79
N ASN A 271 -13.16 -30.69 -5.80
CA ASN A 271 -13.52 -30.43 -4.42
C ASN A 271 -13.23 -28.97 -4.07
N ILE A 272 -13.97 -28.39 -3.14
CA ILE A 272 -13.72 -27.01 -2.68
C ILE A 272 -13.67 -26.97 -1.15
N ALA A 273 -12.78 -26.14 -0.60
CA ALA A 273 -12.69 -25.88 0.83
C ALA A 273 -12.34 -24.41 1.09
N GLY A 274 -12.84 -23.80 2.17
CA GLY A 274 -12.46 -22.43 2.55
C GLY A 274 -13.07 -21.33 1.69
N PHE A 275 -14.29 -21.54 1.20
CA PHE A 275 -15.05 -20.55 0.45
C PHE A 275 -16.20 -19.97 1.30
N GLY A 276 -16.54 -18.71 1.01
CA GLY A 276 -17.56 -17.96 1.75
C GLY A 276 -16.97 -16.85 2.61
N TYR A 277 -17.79 -15.84 2.88
CA TYR A 277 -17.50 -14.76 3.81
C TYR A 277 -18.29 -15.00 5.10
N PRO A 278 -17.83 -14.48 6.26
CA PRO A 278 -18.74 -14.28 7.38
C PRO A 278 -19.98 -13.54 6.85
N GLY A 279 -21.17 -13.87 7.35
CA GLY A 279 -22.38 -13.11 6.97
C GLY A 279 -22.13 -11.62 7.19
N ASN A 280 -22.81 -10.73 6.45
CA ASN A 280 -22.60 -9.27 6.46
C ASN A 280 -22.64 -8.59 7.86
N HIS A 281 -22.89 -9.37 8.91
CA HIS A 281 -23.18 -9.02 10.29
C HIS A 281 -22.24 -9.64 11.31
N ASP A 282 -21.38 -10.58 10.90
CA ASP A 282 -20.36 -11.14 11.77
C ASP A 282 -19.07 -10.34 11.62
N THR A 283 -18.90 -9.35 12.50
CA THR A 283 -17.67 -8.54 12.60
C THR A 283 -16.62 -9.16 13.52
N THR A 284 -16.96 -10.27 14.18
CA THR A 284 -16.10 -10.94 15.15
C THR A 284 -15.24 -12.01 14.50
N THR A 285 -15.80 -12.70 13.50
CA THR A 285 -15.11 -13.69 12.69
C THR A 285 -14.31 -12.98 11.60
N PRO A 286 -12.98 -13.13 11.59
CA PRO A 286 -12.16 -12.57 10.52
C PRO A 286 -12.60 -13.13 9.16
N ILE A 287 -12.44 -12.34 8.09
CA ILE A 287 -12.79 -12.80 6.74
C ILE A 287 -11.89 -13.96 6.29
N HIS A 288 -10.62 -13.91 6.67
CA HIS A 288 -9.63 -14.92 6.30
C HIS A 288 -9.13 -15.74 7.48
N TYR A 289 -8.83 -17.02 7.27
CA TYR A 289 -8.37 -17.93 8.34
C TYR A 289 -7.09 -17.44 9.04
N TYR A 290 -6.29 -16.63 8.36
CA TYR A 290 -5.03 -16.07 8.81
C TYR A 290 -5.12 -14.64 9.38
N ASN A 291 -6.30 -14.05 9.45
CA ASN A 291 -6.49 -12.76 10.11
C ASN A 291 -6.63 -12.97 11.64
N THR A 292 -5.95 -12.14 12.43
CA THR A 292 -5.94 -12.17 13.90
C THR A 292 -6.67 -10.95 14.49
N GLY A 293 -8.00 -10.86 14.31
CA GLY A 293 -8.85 -9.88 15.00
C GLY A 293 -8.75 -8.41 14.53
N LEU A 294 -9.93 -7.81 14.31
CA LEU A 294 -10.19 -6.38 14.03
C LEU A 294 -9.63 -5.80 12.71
N SER A 295 -10.29 -6.14 11.60
CA SER A 295 -10.25 -5.30 10.39
C SER A 295 -11.51 -4.45 10.27
N ARG A 296 -11.32 -3.12 10.38
CA ARG A 296 -12.26 -2.00 10.19
C ARG A 296 -13.24 -1.72 11.34
N LYS A 297 -12.83 -0.81 12.24
CA LYS A 297 -13.74 0.22 12.74
C LYS A 297 -14.28 0.97 11.52
N ASN A 298 -15.46 0.58 11.05
CA ASN A 298 -16.34 1.53 10.39
C ASN A 298 -16.75 2.55 11.44
N GLU A 299 -16.84 3.80 11.02
CA GLU A 299 -17.44 4.88 11.78
C GLU A 299 -18.76 4.39 12.41
N VAL A 300 -18.73 4.27 13.74
CA VAL A 300 -19.94 4.30 14.54
C VAL A 300 -20.48 5.72 14.35
N ILE A 301 -21.54 5.87 13.56
CA ILE A 301 -22.46 6.99 13.81
C ILE A 301 -23.03 6.68 15.20
N PRO A 302 -22.87 7.56 16.20
CA PRO A 302 -23.22 7.22 17.56
C PRO A 302 -24.72 6.91 17.66
N ASN A 303 -25.06 5.70 18.13
CA ASN A 303 -26.33 5.33 18.77
C ASN A 303 -27.66 5.44 17.98
N GLU A 304 -27.68 5.64 16.66
CA GLU A 304 -28.94 5.84 15.91
C GLU A 304 -29.23 4.80 14.81
N ALA A 305 -28.23 4.05 14.32
CA ALA A 305 -28.38 3.12 13.18
C ALA A 305 -27.89 1.70 13.49
N PHE A 306 -28.74 0.69 13.28
CA PHE A 306 -28.46 -0.73 13.50
C PHE A 306 -28.66 -1.54 12.23
N ARG A 307 -27.69 -2.43 11.94
CA ARG A 307 -27.76 -3.36 10.81
C ARG A 307 -27.80 -4.80 11.31
N CYS A 308 -28.82 -5.54 10.92
CA CYS A 308 -29.13 -6.92 11.31
C CYS A 308 -29.39 -7.86 10.11
N THR A 309 -28.85 -7.56 8.93
CA THR A 309 -29.10 -8.31 7.69
C THR A 309 -28.67 -9.78 7.73
N GLY A 310 -29.48 -10.71 7.26
CA GLY A 310 -29.07 -12.12 7.15
C GLY A 310 -28.54 -12.76 8.45
N GLN A 311 -28.86 -12.22 9.62
CA GLN A 311 -28.55 -12.77 10.94
C GLN A 311 -29.52 -13.91 11.33
N ASN A 312 -30.46 -14.24 10.45
CA ASN A 312 -31.54 -15.22 10.67
C ASN A 312 -32.39 -14.87 11.90
N VAL A 313 -32.57 -13.56 12.15
CA VAL A 313 -33.44 -13.08 13.22
C VAL A 313 -34.91 -13.30 12.84
N SER A 314 -35.74 -13.62 13.83
CA SER A 314 -37.18 -13.84 13.67
C SER A 314 -38.03 -12.60 13.98
N GLY A 315 -37.39 -11.46 14.26
CA GLY A 315 -38.01 -10.21 14.65
C GLY A 315 -36.97 -9.15 14.99
N VAL A 316 -37.40 -8.05 15.60
CA VAL A 316 -36.49 -7.01 16.14
C VAL A 316 -35.75 -7.61 17.37
N PRO A 317 -34.42 -7.71 17.36
CA PRO A 317 -33.65 -8.21 18.50
C PRO A 317 -33.85 -7.36 19.76
N ALA A 318 -33.88 -8.00 20.94
CA ALA A 318 -34.13 -7.33 22.21
C ALA A 318 -33.02 -6.35 22.62
N GLU A 319 -31.83 -6.50 22.05
CA GLU A 319 -30.67 -5.66 22.28
C GLU A 319 -30.75 -4.30 21.55
N ILE A 320 -31.74 -4.11 20.67
CA ILE A 320 -31.91 -2.86 19.92
C ILE A 320 -32.55 -1.80 20.82
N PRO A 321 -31.91 -0.63 21.02
CA PRO A 321 -32.48 0.45 21.80
C PRO A 321 -33.74 1.03 21.16
N ASN A 322 -34.69 1.46 21.97
CA ASN A 322 -35.90 2.15 21.53
C ASN A 322 -35.64 3.54 20.88
N THR A 323 -34.43 4.09 21.04
CA THR A 323 -33.97 5.34 20.40
C THR A 323 -33.44 5.14 18.98
N THR A 324 -33.49 3.92 18.46
CA THR A 324 -33.02 3.61 17.10
C THR A 324 -33.82 4.36 16.05
N LEU A 325 -33.12 5.00 15.10
CA LEU A 325 -33.70 5.73 13.97
C LEU A 325 -33.61 4.93 12.68
N ASP A 326 -32.49 4.25 12.42
CA ASP A 326 -32.29 3.48 11.21
C ASP A 326 -32.12 2.00 11.54
N LEU A 327 -32.98 1.15 10.98
CA LEU A 327 -32.94 -0.29 11.21
C LEU A 327 -32.97 -1.05 9.88
N ASP A 328 -31.93 -1.85 9.65
CA ASP A 328 -31.82 -2.73 8.50
C ASP A 328 -31.97 -4.20 8.93
N LEU A 329 -33.11 -4.81 8.62
CA LEU A 329 -33.42 -6.22 8.87
C LEU A 329 -33.38 -7.05 7.57
N SER A 330 -32.80 -6.55 6.49
CA SER A 330 -32.85 -7.22 5.18
C SER A 330 -32.25 -8.64 5.18
N PHE A 331 -32.61 -9.49 4.22
CA PHE A 331 -32.11 -10.87 4.07
C PHE A 331 -32.41 -11.82 5.26
N ASN A 332 -33.32 -11.46 6.15
CA ASN A 332 -33.83 -12.36 7.18
C ASN A 332 -35.00 -13.20 6.67
N ASN A 333 -35.58 -14.04 7.52
CA ASN A 333 -36.70 -14.93 7.14
C ASN A 333 -37.91 -14.65 8.04
N LEU A 334 -38.46 -13.44 7.92
CA LEU A 334 -39.52 -12.94 8.80
C LEU A 334 -40.89 -13.57 8.48
N LYS A 335 -41.13 -13.98 7.23
CA LYS A 335 -42.35 -14.64 6.73
C LYS A 335 -43.65 -13.81 6.79
N SER A 336 -43.96 -13.20 7.93
CA SER A 336 -45.16 -12.39 8.14
C SER A 336 -44.89 -11.26 9.14
N LEU A 337 -45.63 -10.16 9.01
CA LEU A 337 -45.58 -9.03 9.96
C LEU A 337 -46.93 -8.89 10.68
N SER A 338 -46.93 -8.97 12.00
CA SER A 338 -48.09 -8.76 12.89
C SER A 338 -48.14 -7.35 13.47
N SER A 339 -49.22 -6.98 14.17
CA SER A 339 -49.45 -5.62 14.69
C SER A 339 -48.45 -5.12 15.75
N ASP A 340 -47.78 -6.02 16.46
CA ASP A 340 -46.91 -5.73 17.61
C ASP A 340 -45.40 -5.78 17.27
N TYR A 341 -45.07 -6.03 16.01
CA TYR A 341 -43.73 -6.42 15.56
C TYR A 341 -42.64 -5.36 15.79
N PHE A 342 -42.99 -4.08 15.69
CA PHE A 342 -42.05 -2.95 15.82
C PHE A 342 -42.29 -2.07 17.06
N SER A 343 -43.11 -2.54 18.00
CA SER A 343 -43.46 -1.82 19.23
C SER A 343 -42.26 -1.44 20.10
N ALA A 344 -41.17 -2.22 20.03
CA ALA A 344 -39.92 -1.95 20.76
C ALA A 344 -39.10 -0.78 20.21
N VAL A 345 -39.36 -0.35 18.96
CA VAL A 345 -38.57 0.66 18.23
C VAL A 345 -39.45 1.76 17.62
N PRO A 346 -40.24 2.50 18.42
CA PRO A 346 -41.19 3.50 17.91
C PRO A 346 -40.49 4.73 17.29
N GLY A 347 -39.20 4.93 17.56
CA GLY A 347 -38.42 6.07 17.07
C GLY A 347 -37.96 5.99 15.61
N LEU A 348 -38.21 4.87 14.91
CA LEU A 348 -37.64 4.63 13.58
C LEU A 348 -38.02 5.70 12.54
N GLN A 349 -37.03 6.05 11.73
CA GLN A 349 -37.13 6.91 10.54
C GLN A 349 -36.84 6.14 9.25
N LEU A 350 -35.99 5.11 9.27
CA LEU A 350 -35.70 4.23 8.13
C LEU A 350 -35.81 2.77 8.56
N LEU A 351 -36.57 1.99 7.80
CA LEU A 351 -36.73 0.56 7.99
C LEU A 351 -36.52 -0.19 6.66
N ASP A 352 -35.51 -1.04 6.61
CA ASP A 352 -35.25 -1.93 5.48
C ASP A 352 -35.61 -3.39 5.80
N LEU A 353 -36.57 -3.92 5.04
CA LEU A 353 -37.09 -5.29 5.12
C LEU A 353 -36.87 -6.04 3.80
N SER A 354 -35.87 -5.65 3.01
CA SER A 354 -35.61 -6.25 1.70
C SER A 354 -35.28 -7.74 1.81
N ARG A 355 -35.84 -8.58 0.93
CA ARG A 355 -35.56 -10.03 0.86
C ARG A 355 -35.80 -10.75 2.19
N CYS A 356 -36.80 -10.33 2.95
CA CYS A 356 -37.17 -10.92 4.23
C CYS A 356 -38.12 -12.13 4.12
N HIS A 357 -38.40 -12.59 2.89
CA HIS A 357 -39.36 -13.64 2.57
C HIS A 357 -40.76 -13.37 3.16
N ILE A 358 -41.16 -12.10 3.24
CA ILE A 358 -42.46 -11.70 3.78
C ILE A 358 -43.53 -12.04 2.75
N HIS A 359 -44.52 -12.83 3.16
CA HIS A 359 -45.68 -13.21 2.35
C HIS A 359 -46.97 -12.52 2.80
N THR A 360 -47.07 -12.15 4.08
CA THR A 360 -48.28 -11.54 4.66
C THR A 360 -47.88 -10.31 5.48
N ILE A 361 -48.53 -9.18 5.20
CA ILE A 361 -48.52 -8.01 6.09
C ILE A 361 -49.96 -7.83 6.59
N GLU A 362 -50.14 -8.01 7.90
CA GLU A 362 -51.45 -7.90 8.56
C GLU A 362 -51.87 -6.43 8.74
N ASP A 363 -53.10 -6.22 9.19
CA ASP A 363 -53.56 -4.89 9.54
C ASP A 363 -52.78 -4.35 10.74
N ASN A 364 -52.44 -3.05 10.70
CA ASN A 364 -51.75 -2.34 11.78
C ASN A 364 -50.31 -2.82 12.07
N SER A 365 -49.65 -3.56 11.16
CA SER A 365 -48.26 -4.02 11.37
C SER A 365 -47.24 -2.92 11.65
N PHE A 366 -47.52 -1.68 11.23
CA PHE A 366 -46.65 -0.52 11.44
C PHE A 366 -47.31 0.57 12.30
N ALA A 367 -48.31 0.23 13.10
CA ALA A 367 -49.13 1.20 13.83
C ALA A 367 -48.30 2.13 14.73
N ASP A 368 -47.24 1.62 15.36
CA ASP A 368 -46.40 2.37 16.30
C ASP A 368 -45.34 3.26 15.61
N LEU A 369 -45.14 3.12 14.29
CA LEU A 369 -44.03 3.74 13.55
C LEU A 369 -44.40 5.12 12.96
N HIS A 370 -44.88 6.02 13.81
CA HIS A 370 -45.35 7.35 13.40
C HIS A 370 -44.26 8.26 12.78
N ASN A 371 -43.00 8.06 13.18
CA ASN A 371 -41.86 8.84 12.72
C ASN A 371 -41.21 8.26 11.45
N LEU A 372 -41.67 7.10 10.98
CA LEU A 372 -41.03 6.40 9.86
C LEU A 372 -41.15 7.23 8.59
N SER A 373 -40.00 7.55 8.00
CA SER A 373 -39.89 8.34 6.78
C SER A 373 -39.66 7.47 5.55
N THR A 374 -38.95 6.35 5.70
CA THR A 374 -38.54 5.46 4.61
C THR A 374 -38.83 4.01 4.98
N LEU A 375 -39.62 3.33 4.14
CA LEU A 375 -39.91 1.91 4.26
C LEU A 375 -39.51 1.19 2.97
N ILE A 376 -38.68 0.16 3.09
CA ILE A 376 -38.18 -0.65 1.98
C ILE A 376 -38.63 -2.10 2.16
N LEU A 377 -39.36 -2.63 1.19
CA LEU A 377 -39.96 -3.97 1.20
C LEU A 377 -39.52 -4.80 -0.02
N THR A 378 -38.39 -4.45 -0.63
CA THR A 378 -37.95 -5.02 -1.92
C THR A 378 -37.85 -6.54 -1.88
N ALA A 379 -38.29 -7.22 -2.95
CA ALA A 379 -38.15 -8.67 -3.13
C ALA A 379 -38.79 -9.49 -1.98
N ASN A 380 -40.00 -9.10 -1.57
CA ASN A 380 -40.89 -9.88 -0.71
C ASN A 380 -42.14 -10.26 -1.48
N SER A 381 -42.30 -11.53 -1.85
CA SER A 381 -43.47 -11.99 -2.62
C SER A 381 -44.74 -11.96 -1.76
N LEU A 382 -45.38 -10.79 -1.69
CA LEU A 382 -46.57 -10.54 -0.90
C LEU A 382 -47.76 -11.28 -1.53
N GLN A 383 -48.35 -12.19 -0.76
CA GLN A 383 -49.58 -12.91 -1.10
C GLN A 383 -50.81 -12.23 -0.50
N HIS A 384 -50.66 -11.64 0.70
CA HIS A 384 -51.72 -10.93 1.40
C HIS A 384 -51.22 -9.59 1.96
N LEU A 385 -51.95 -8.52 1.67
CA LEU A 385 -51.73 -7.18 2.18
C LEU A 385 -53.03 -6.66 2.81
N GLY A 386 -53.05 -6.48 4.12
CA GLY A 386 -54.23 -5.99 4.85
C GLY A 386 -54.65 -4.58 4.42
N LEU A 387 -55.94 -4.25 4.54
CA LEU A 387 -56.49 -2.94 4.16
C LEU A 387 -55.97 -1.79 5.03
N ALA A 388 -55.53 -2.10 6.25
CA ALA A 388 -54.90 -1.18 7.19
C ALA A 388 -53.41 -1.52 7.41
N ALA A 389 -52.77 -2.23 6.48
CA ALA A 389 -51.37 -2.65 6.61
C ALA A 389 -50.41 -1.48 6.87
N PHE A 390 -50.57 -0.37 6.15
CA PHE A 390 -49.75 0.85 6.30
C PHE A 390 -50.37 1.89 7.24
N TYR A 391 -51.32 1.50 8.08
CA TYR A 391 -51.87 2.40 9.10
C TYR A 391 -50.79 2.76 10.14
N GLY A 392 -50.81 3.99 10.65
CA GLY A 392 -49.82 4.51 11.60
C GLY A 392 -48.62 5.24 10.97
N LEU A 393 -48.32 5.01 9.69
CA LEU A 393 -47.18 5.59 8.96
C LEU A 393 -47.40 7.06 8.53
N THR A 394 -47.70 7.95 9.48
CA THR A 394 -48.11 9.34 9.23
C THR A 394 -47.01 10.26 8.70
N SER A 395 -45.73 9.89 8.86
CA SER A 395 -44.56 10.67 8.40
C SER A 395 -43.90 10.11 7.15
N LEU A 396 -44.48 9.07 6.53
CA LEU A 396 -43.83 8.33 5.45
C LEU A 396 -43.63 9.20 4.22
N LYS A 397 -42.38 9.31 3.77
CA LYS A 397 -41.98 10.06 2.57
C LYS A 397 -41.59 9.12 1.43
N LYS A 398 -41.04 7.94 1.72
CA LYS A 398 -40.55 7.00 0.71
C LYS A 398 -41.03 5.60 0.99
N LEU A 399 -41.70 5.00 0.00
CA LEU A 399 -42.17 3.62 0.02
C LEU A 399 -41.62 2.87 -1.19
N VAL A 400 -40.83 1.82 -0.93
CA VAL A 400 -40.22 0.98 -1.95
C VAL A 400 -40.83 -0.42 -1.90
N LEU A 401 -41.60 -0.76 -2.93
CA LEU A 401 -42.33 -2.02 -3.10
C LEU A 401 -41.86 -2.75 -4.36
N VAL A 402 -40.55 -2.74 -4.62
CA VAL A 402 -39.96 -3.36 -5.81
C VAL A 402 -39.98 -4.88 -5.70
N GLU A 403 -40.35 -5.62 -6.74
CA GLU A 403 -40.36 -7.09 -6.71
C GLU A 403 -41.22 -7.65 -5.56
N THR A 404 -42.40 -7.05 -5.35
CA THR A 404 -43.33 -7.47 -4.28
C THR A 404 -44.53 -8.28 -4.78
N SER A 405 -44.55 -8.61 -6.08
CA SER A 405 -45.62 -9.35 -6.76
C SER A 405 -46.97 -8.62 -6.80
N ILE A 406 -47.00 -7.31 -6.60
CA ILE A 406 -48.21 -6.49 -6.74
C ILE A 406 -48.71 -6.56 -8.19
N SER A 407 -50.00 -6.82 -8.38
CA SER A 407 -50.64 -6.95 -9.71
C SER A 407 -51.61 -5.82 -10.05
N SER A 408 -52.17 -5.14 -9.04
CA SER A 408 -53.11 -4.02 -9.22
C SER A 408 -52.85 -2.91 -8.20
N LEU A 409 -53.06 -1.66 -8.65
CA LEU A 409 -53.01 -0.49 -7.76
C LEU A 409 -54.25 -0.39 -6.86
N SER A 410 -55.38 -0.97 -7.26
CA SER A 410 -56.59 -0.98 -6.43
C SER A 410 -56.38 -1.62 -5.06
N ASP A 411 -55.43 -2.55 -4.99
CA ASP A 411 -55.18 -3.40 -3.83
C ASP A 411 -54.12 -2.79 -2.90
N LEU A 412 -53.63 -1.58 -3.21
CA LEU A 412 -52.58 -0.90 -2.48
C LEU A 412 -53.17 0.17 -1.52
N PRO A 413 -53.22 -0.07 -0.20
CA PRO A 413 -53.90 0.81 0.76
C PRO A 413 -52.99 1.96 1.21
N ILE A 414 -52.68 2.88 0.30
CA ILE A 414 -51.79 4.03 0.55
C ILE A 414 -52.50 5.39 0.51
N GLY A 415 -53.82 5.41 0.32
CA GLY A 415 -54.58 6.64 0.07
C GLY A 415 -54.53 7.67 1.21
N HIS A 416 -54.22 7.24 2.44
CA HIS A 416 -54.07 8.10 3.62
C HIS A 416 -52.65 8.67 3.79
N LEU A 417 -51.66 8.22 3.02
CA LEU A 417 -50.25 8.61 3.17
C LEU A 417 -49.93 9.95 2.48
N ASN A 418 -50.53 11.04 2.96
CA ASN A 418 -50.46 12.37 2.32
C ASN A 418 -49.05 12.99 2.30
N THR A 419 -48.13 12.50 3.15
CA THR A 419 -46.72 12.92 3.20
C THR A 419 -45.84 12.23 2.16
N LEU A 420 -46.35 11.20 1.47
CA LEU A 420 -45.58 10.36 0.57
C LEU A 420 -45.04 11.17 -0.62
N GLN A 421 -43.72 11.11 -0.80
CA GLN A 421 -42.97 11.81 -1.84
C GLN A 421 -42.46 10.86 -2.93
N GLU A 422 -42.07 9.64 -2.56
CA GLU A 422 -41.56 8.63 -3.49
C GLU A 422 -42.30 7.30 -3.33
N LEU A 423 -42.87 6.80 -4.43
CA LEU A 423 -43.45 5.47 -4.54
C LEU A 423 -42.77 4.70 -5.66
N ASN A 424 -42.08 3.62 -5.31
CA ASN A 424 -41.40 2.76 -6.27
C ASN A 424 -42.07 1.38 -6.33
N LEU A 425 -42.76 1.11 -7.44
CA LEU A 425 -43.46 -0.15 -7.73
C LEU A 425 -42.76 -0.93 -8.85
N GLY A 426 -41.44 -0.77 -8.98
CA GLY A 426 -40.67 -1.42 -10.03
C GLY A 426 -40.69 -2.95 -9.94
N HIS A 427 -40.51 -3.64 -11.07
CA HIS A 427 -40.38 -5.10 -11.13
C HIS A 427 -41.56 -5.85 -10.51
N ASN A 428 -42.78 -5.42 -10.81
CA ASN A 428 -44.03 -6.03 -10.34
C ASN A 428 -44.87 -6.55 -11.52
N ASN A 429 -46.08 -7.01 -11.25
CA ASN A 429 -46.98 -7.62 -12.24
C ASN A 429 -48.12 -6.67 -12.66
N ILE A 430 -47.94 -5.35 -12.54
CA ILE A 430 -48.98 -4.37 -12.81
C ILE A 430 -49.23 -4.30 -14.32
N ALA A 431 -50.45 -4.61 -14.75
CA ALA A 431 -50.83 -4.63 -16.18
C ALA A 431 -51.58 -3.37 -16.65
N SER A 432 -52.19 -2.62 -15.72
CA SER A 432 -52.97 -1.40 -16.02
C SER A 432 -52.35 -0.19 -15.31
N LEU A 433 -52.18 0.92 -16.04
CA LEU A 433 -51.72 2.20 -15.48
C LEU A 433 -52.84 3.00 -14.80
N LYS A 434 -54.07 2.49 -14.78
CA LYS A 434 -55.22 3.22 -14.25
C LYS A 434 -55.02 3.59 -12.78
N LEU A 435 -54.76 4.87 -12.53
CA LEU A 435 -54.52 5.42 -11.21
C LEU A 435 -55.85 5.52 -10.44
N PRO A 436 -55.96 4.90 -9.26
CA PRO A 436 -57.12 5.08 -8.40
C PRO A 436 -57.31 6.54 -7.96
N LYS A 437 -58.56 6.92 -7.66
CA LYS A 437 -58.92 8.31 -7.28
C LYS A 437 -58.12 8.87 -6.11
N TYR A 438 -57.67 8.03 -5.17
CA TYR A 438 -56.88 8.47 -4.02
C TYR A 438 -55.47 8.99 -4.42
N PHE A 439 -54.97 8.75 -5.64
CA PHE A 439 -53.72 9.40 -6.07
C PHE A 439 -53.84 10.92 -6.13
N ALA A 440 -55.06 11.45 -6.27
CA ALA A 440 -55.31 12.89 -6.18
C ALA A 440 -55.01 13.46 -4.78
N SER A 441 -55.20 12.68 -3.70
CA SER A 441 -54.92 13.10 -2.33
C SER A 441 -53.43 13.02 -1.95
N LEU A 442 -52.62 12.28 -2.70
CA LEU A 442 -51.17 12.17 -2.49
C LEU A 442 -50.43 13.42 -2.99
N THR A 443 -50.74 14.61 -2.46
CA THR A 443 -50.27 15.92 -2.98
C THR A 443 -48.75 16.11 -2.88
N SER A 444 -48.08 15.41 -1.96
CA SER A 444 -46.64 15.48 -1.75
C SER A 444 -45.82 14.65 -2.74
N LEU A 445 -46.47 13.81 -3.55
CA LEU A 445 -45.81 12.85 -4.43
C LEU A 445 -44.98 13.54 -5.52
N ARG A 446 -43.71 13.17 -5.61
CA ARG A 446 -42.68 13.69 -6.52
C ARG A 446 -42.04 12.61 -7.39
N TYR A 447 -42.09 11.35 -6.99
CA TYR A 447 -41.54 10.24 -7.77
C TYR A 447 -42.49 9.05 -7.76
N LEU A 448 -42.88 8.60 -8.94
CA LEU A 448 -43.74 7.43 -9.16
C LEU A 448 -43.12 6.54 -10.24
N SER A 449 -42.71 5.34 -9.84
CA SER A 449 -42.09 4.38 -10.76
C SER A 449 -42.92 3.12 -10.94
N PHE A 450 -43.21 2.82 -12.20
CA PHE A 450 -43.78 1.55 -12.67
C PHE A 450 -42.77 0.78 -13.53
N SER A 451 -41.47 1.00 -13.31
CA SER A 451 -40.47 0.39 -14.19
C SER A 451 -40.52 -1.14 -14.16
N SER A 452 -40.31 -1.82 -15.29
CA SER A 452 -40.35 -3.29 -15.35
C SER A 452 -41.68 -3.89 -14.84
N ASN A 453 -42.81 -3.37 -15.33
CA ASN A 453 -44.12 -3.96 -15.11
C ASN A 453 -44.67 -4.51 -16.44
N ASN A 454 -45.94 -4.93 -16.44
CA ASN A 454 -46.60 -5.52 -17.60
C ASN A 454 -47.59 -4.55 -18.27
N ILE A 455 -47.33 -3.25 -18.21
CA ILE A 455 -48.21 -2.22 -18.80
C ILE A 455 -48.03 -2.25 -20.33
N THR A 456 -49.13 -2.49 -21.05
CA THR A 456 -49.12 -2.62 -22.52
C THR A 456 -49.93 -1.55 -23.23
N TYR A 457 -50.98 -1.02 -22.61
CA TYR A 457 -51.84 0.03 -23.18
C TYR A 457 -52.02 1.15 -22.16
N ILE A 458 -51.95 2.40 -22.64
CA ILE A 458 -52.31 3.58 -21.85
C ILE A 458 -53.52 4.21 -22.51
N SER A 459 -54.65 4.18 -21.80
CA SER A 459 -55.94 4.65 -22.28
C SER A 459 -56.29 6.03 -21.71
N LYS A 460 -57.19 6.72 -22.43
CA LYS A 460 -57.75 7.98 -21.93
C LYS A 460 -58.52 7.71 -20.63
N GLY A 461 -58.11 8.38 -19.56
CA GLY A 461 -58.69 8.21 -18.22
C GLY A 461 -57.72 7.59 -17.22
N ASP A 462 -56.69 6.87 -17.67
CA ASP A 462 -55.77 6.15 -16.77
C ASP A 462 -55.00 7.10 -15.84
N LEU A 463 -54.73 8.32 -16.31
CA LEU A 463 -53.98 9.35 -15.58
C LEU A 463 -54.87 10.49 -15.05
N ASP A 464 -56.19 10.33 -15.02
CA ASP A 464 -57.12 11.41 -14.61
C ASP A 464 -56.84 11.91 -13.19
N ALA A 465 -56.39 11.04 -12.28
CA ALA A 465 -55.99 11.42 -10.92
C ALA A 465 -54.82 12.41 -10.86
N LEU A 466 -54.03 12.54 -11.95
CA LEU A 466 -52.95 13.52 -12.07
C LEU A 466 -53.38 14.80 -12.80
N ARG A 467 -54.56 14.82 -13.44
CA ARG A 467 -55.01 15.91 -14.32
C ARG A 467 -55.49 17.15 -13.56
N GLU A 468 -56.11 16.96 -12.40
CA GLU A 468 -56.68 18.05 -11.60
C GLU A 468 -55.65 18.78 -10.73
N THR A 469 -54.47 18.18 -10.53
CA THR A 469 -53.40 18.73 -9.70
C THR A 469 -52.20 19.08 -10.58
N ASN A 470 -51.72 20.31 -10.54
CA ASN A 470 -50.52 20.68 -11.30
C ASN A 470 -49.27 20.02 -10.69
N ARG A 471 -48.80 18.91 -11.29
CA ARG A 471 -47.71 18.06 -10.77
C ARG A 471 -46.34 18.35 -11.42
N ILE A 472 -45.96 19.62 -11.51
CA ILE A 472 -44.70 20.09 -12.14
C ILE A 472 -43.43 19.42 -11.55
N ASN A 473 -43.50 18.88 -10.33
CA ASN A 473 -42.37 18.22 -9.67
C ASN A 473 -42.47 16.68 -9.67
N LEU A 474 -43.46 16.10 -10.36
CA LEU A 474 -43.65 14.65 -10.41
C LEU A 474 -42.83 14.03 -11.54
N THR A 475 -41.96 13.09 -11.19
CA THR A 475 -41.31 12.16 -12.09
C THR A 475 -42.15 10.90 -12.23
N LEU A 476 -42.56 10.58 -13.46
CA LEU A 476 -43.25 9.34 -13.82
C LEU A 476 -42.31 8.44 -14.63
N VAL A 477 -42.00 7.26 -14.10
CA VAL A 477 -41.12 6.28 -14.76
C VAL A 477 -41.93 5.10 -15.28
N LEU A 478 -41.95 4.93 -16.60
CA LEU A 478 -42.63 3.83 -17.31
C LEU A 478 -41.64 2.90 -18.02
N SER A 479 -40.34 3.06 -17.76
CA SER A 479 -39.27 2.28 -18.39
C SER A 479 -39.46 0.76 -18.26
N LEU A 480 -39.02 0.00 -19.27
CA LEU A 480 -39.08 -1.48 -19.29
C LEU A 480 -40.50 -2.07 -19.20
N ASN A 481 -41.52 -1.31 -19.58
CA ASN A 481 -42.83 -1.87 -19.92
C ASN A 481 -42.85 -2.24 -21.41
N ASN A 482 -43.81 -3.06 -21.85
CA ASN A 482 -43.96 -3.41 -23.28
C ASN A 482 -45.16 -2.66 -23.88
N ILE A 483 -45.09 -1.33 -23.88
CA ILE A 483 -46.16 -0.45 -24.32
C ILE A 483 -46.36 -0.64 -25.83
N LYS A 484 -47.55 -1.11 -26.20
CA LYS A 484 -47.98 -1.34 -27.58
C LYS A 484 -48.71 -0.13 -28.16
N CYS A 485 -49.38 0.66 -27.33
CA CYS A 485 -50.09 1.85 -27.78
C CYS A 485 -50.37 2.81 -26.62
N ILE A 486 -50.22 4.11 -26.89
CA ILE A 486 -50.73 5.19 -26.04
C ILE A 486 -51.89 5.85 -26.81
N GLN A 487 -53.11 5.75 -26.27
CA GLN A 487 -54.28 6.34 -26.89
C GLN A 487 -54.15 7.88 -26.94
N SER A 488 -54.49 8.48 -28.08
CA SER A 488 -54.47 9.94 -28.23
C SER A 488 -55.31 10.65 -27.17
N GLY A 489 -54.76 11.72 -26.59
CA GLY A 489 -55.40 12.49 -25.53
C GLY A 489 -55.26 11.90 -24.12
N SER A 490 -54.53 10.78 -23.94
CA SER A 490 -54.28 10.21 -22.60
C SER A 490 -53.48 11.17 -21.71
N PHE A 491 -52.50 11.87 -22.29
CA PHE A 491 -51.66 12.86 -21.58
C PHE A 491 -52.14 14.31 -21.76
N ALA A 492 -53.29 14.54 -22.39
CA ALA A 492 -53.80 15.90 -22.58
C ALA A 492 -54.04 16.60 -21.23
N LYS A 493 -53.48 17.81 -21.09
CA LYS A 493 -53.53 18.65 -19.87
C LYS A 493 -52.82 18.07 -18.65
N ILE A 494 -51.96 17.07 -18.84
CA ILE A 494 -51.09 16.56 -17.77
C ILE A 494 -49.81 17.41 -17.71
N HIS A 495 -49.40 17.76 -16.50
CA HIS A 495 -48.18 18.51 -16.21
C HIS A 495 -47.24 17.66 -15.36
N LEU A 496 -46.03 17.39 -15.84
CA LEU A 496 -45.03 16.56 -15.15
C LEU A 496 -43.70 17.28 -15.00
N GLY A 497 -42.93 16.89 -13.99
CA GLY A 497 -41.52 17.26 -13.90
C GLY A 497 -40.68 16.44 -14.86
N GLU A 498 -40.84 15.12 -14.83
CA GLU A 498 -40.10 14.23 -15.71
C GLU A 498 -40.94 13.04 -16.16
N LEU A 499 -40.81 12.66 -17.43
CA LEU A 499 -41.39 11.42 -17.97
C LEU A 499 -40.27 10.57 -18.57
N VAL A 500 -40.19 9.30 -18.14
CA VAL A 500 -39.13 8.37 -18.56
C VAL A 500 -39.74 7.15 -19.27
N LEU A 501 -39.43 7.01 -20.55
CA LEU A 501 -39.91 5.96 -21.45
C LEU A 501 -38.73 5.18 -22.07
N ARG A 502 -37.87 4.60 -21.22
CA ARG A 502 -36.71 3.83 -21.68
C ARG A 502 -37.04 2.36 -21.91
N SER A 503 -36.62 1.79 -23.04
CA SER A 503 -36.91 0.42 -23.49
C SER A 503 -38.39 0.05 -23.27
N SER A 504 -39.27 1.02 -23.51
CA SER A 504 -40.71 0.92 -23.21
C SER A 504 -41.54 0.44 -24.40
N PHE A 505 -40.94 0.39 -25.59
CA PHE A 505 -41.60 0.04 -26.84
C PHE A 505 -40.90 -1.17 -27.47
N GLU A 506 -41.65 -1.94 -28.25
CA GLU A 506 -41.16 -3.17 -28.88
C GLU A 506 -40.35 -2.89 -30.15
N ASN A 507 -40.77 -1.90 -30.95
CA ASN A 507 -40.14 -1.53 -32.21
C ASN A 507 -40.35 -0.02 -32.52
N PRO A 508 -39.62 0.54 -33.51
CA PRO A 508 -39.73 1.96 -33.87
C PRO A 508 -41.14 2.41 -34.29
N SER A 509 -41.91 1.59 -35.00
CA SER A 509 -43.27 1.95 -35.45
C SER A 509 -44.26 2.08 -34.29
N VAL A 510 -44.14 1.21 -33.28
CA VAL A 510 -44.91 1.30 -32.04
C VAL A 510 -44.51 2.53 -31.23
N MET A 511 -43.21 2.84 -31.17
CA MET A 511 -42.72 4.07 -30.54
C MET A 511 -43.29 5.31 -31.25
N HIS A 512 -43.15 5.40 -32.58
CA HIS A 512 -43.69 6.49 -33.40
C HIS A 512 -45.18 6.75 -33.11
N SER A 513 -46.02 5.72 -33.26
CA SER A 513 -47.46 5.84 -33.01
C SER A 513 -47.80 6.17 -31.55
N SER A 514 -47.03 5.65 -30.58
CA SER A 514 -47.22 5.94 -29.16
C SER A 514 -46.80 7.36 -28.77
N LEU A 515 -45.78 7.93 -29.41
CA LEU A 515 -45.38 9.32 -29.16
C LEU A 515 -46.47 10.32 -29.56
N HIS A 516 -47.26 10.05 -30.61
CA HIS A 516 -48.46 10.84 -30.92
C HIS A 516 -49.51 10.79 -29.79
N GLY A 517 -49.52 9.72 -29.00
CA GLY A 517 -50.37 9.59 -27.82
C GLY A 517 -50.04 10.58 -26.68
N LEU A 518 -48.83 11.18 -26.71
CA LEU A 518 -48.38 12.17 -25.74
C LEU A 518 -48.88 13.60 -26.05
N ALA A 519 -49.63 13.80 -27.13
CA ALA A 519 -50.17 15.10 -27.53
C ALA A 519 -50.85 15.85 -26.37
N GLY A 520 -50.44 17.10 -26.14
CA GLY A 520 -50.96 17.97 -25.08
C GLY A 520 -50.32 17.80 -23.70
N LEU A 521 -49.22 17.02 -23.60
CA LEU A 521 -48.38 16.91 -22.40
C LEU A 521 -47.52 18.18 -22.22
N GLN A 522 -47.43 18.66 -20.98
CA GLN A 522 -46.41 19.61 -20.55
C GLN A 522 -45.45 18.91 -19.59
N VAL A 523 -44.15 18.92 -19.89
CA VAL A 523 -43.15 18.21 -19.06
C VAL A 523 -41.84 18.98 -18.98
N ASN A 524 -41.21 19.11 -17.81
CA ASN A 524 -39.90 19.78 -17.78
C ASN A 524 -38.83 18.94 -18.50
N ARG A 525 -38.79 17.62 -18.26
CA ARG A 525 -37.80 16.71 -18.84
C ARG A 525 -38.42 15.43 -19.42
N LEU A 526 -38.20 15.18 -20.71
CA LEU A 526 -38.64 13.95 -21.37
C LEU A 526 -37.44 13.08 -21.74
N ILE A 527 -37.42 11.82 -21.27
CA ILE A 527 -36.38 10.85 -21.60
C ILE A 527 -36.96 9.70 -22.41
N VAL A 528 -36.40 9.48 -23.59
CA VAL A 528 -36.77 8.39 -24.49
C VAL A 528 -35.51 7.65 -24.96
N GLY A 529 -35.66 6.37 -25.28
CA GLY A 529 -34.59 5.55 -25.82
C GLY A 529 -34.50 4.21 -25.12
N GLU A 530 -33.31 3.64 -25.04
CA GLU A 530 -33.12 2.28 -24.52
C GLU A 530 -32.07 2.18 -23.42
N PHE A 531 -31.94 0.99 -22.83
CA PHE A 531 -30.78 0.63 -22.01
C PHE A 531 -29.76 -0.10 -22.87
N THR A 532 -28.47 0.15 -22.64
CA THR A 532 -27.37 -0.43 -23.45
C THR A 532 -27.34 -1.96 -23.48
N ASN A 533 -27.91 -2.61 -22.46
CA ASN A 533 -28.03 -4.06 -22.31
C ASN A 533 -29.39 -4.62 -22.79
N ILE A 534 -30.36 -3.76 -23.12
CA ILE A 534 -31.71 -4.15 -23.53
C ILE A 534 -32.05 -3.30 -24.76
N LEU A 535 -31.56 -3.76 -25.90
CA LEU A 535 -31.73 -3.07 -27.17
C LEU A 535 -32.75 -3.83 -28.01
N LYS A 536 -33.93 -3.24 -28.13
CA LYS A 536 -35.01 -3.75 -28.99
C LYS A 536 -35.06 -2.98 -30.31
N MET A 537 -34.64 -1.71 -30.30
CA MET A 537 -34.63 -0.86 -31.47
C MET A 537 -33.30 -0.99 -32.20
N THR A 538 -33.35 -1.50 -33.43
CA THR A 538 -32.16 -1.61 -34.29
C THR A 538 -31.82 -0.27 -34.94
N GLU A 539 -32.84 0.47 -35.41
CA GLU A 539 -32.66 1.66 -36.25
C GLU A 539 -33.53 2.85 -35.81
N PHE A 540 -32.95 4.06 -35.86
CA PHE A 540 -33.68 5.32 -35.80
C PHE A 540 -34.23 5.66 -37.20
N GLN A 541 -35.55 5.53 -37.36
CA GLN A 541 -36.26 5.82 -38.61
C GLN A 541 -36.56 7.30 -38.77
N ASN A 542 -36.68 7.77 -40.01
CA ASN A 542 -37.17 9.11 -40.30
C ASN A 542 -38.54 9.38 -39.67
N GLU A 543 -38.74 10.62 -39.20
CA GLU A 543 -39.96 11.09 -38.53
C GLU A 543 -40.32 10.37 -37.22
N LEU A 544 -39.43 9.53 -36.66
CA LEU A 544 -39.68 8.79 -35.41
C LEU A 544 -40.17 9.69 -34.26
N LEU A 545 -39.68 10.94 -34.20
CA LEU A 545 -40.01 11.92 -33.16
C LEU A 545 -41.17 12.86 -33.53
N SER A 546 -41.83 12.67 -34.68
CA SER A 546 -42.88 13.58 -35.19
C SER A 546 -44.06 13.77 -34.21
N GLY A 547 -44.37 12.74 -33.41
CA GLY A 547 -45.38 12.81 -32.35
C GLY A 547 -45.07 13.79 -31.22
N LEU A 548 -43.82 14.23 -31.08
CA LEU A 548 -43.39 15.17 -30.03
C LEU A 548 -43.71 16.63 -30.35
N CYS A 549 -44.07 16.96 -31.60
CA CYS A 549 -44.38 18.34 -32.00
C CYS A 549 -45.55 18.97 -31.22
N GLN A 550 -46.39 18.16 -30.56
CA GLN A 550 -47.51 18.61 -29.72
C GLN A 550 -47.23 18.48 -28.21
N VAL A 551 -45.96 18.28 -27.83
CA VAL A 551 -45.50 18.15 -26.45
C VAL A 551 -44.67 19.39 -26.10
N GLN A 552 -45.00 20.04 -24.98
CA GLN A 552 -44.22 21.17 -24.48
C GLN A 552 -43.17 20.67 -23.49
N MET A 553 -41.89 20.88 -23.79
CA MET A 553 -40.80 20.43 -22.94
C MET A 553 -39.62 21.40 -22.82
N GLN A 554 -38.95 21.40 -21.67
CA GLN A 554 -37.75 22.24 -21.43
C GLN A 554 -36.46 21.50 -21.75
N GLU A 555 -36.37 20.20 -21.42
CA GLU A 555 -35.26 19.32 -21.70
C GLU A 555 -35.73 18.03 -22.39
N PHE A 556 -35.04 17.65 -23.47
CA PHE A 556 -35.24 16.39 -24.16
C PHE A 556 -33.97 15.53 -24.11
N VAL A 557 -34.13 14.25 -23.79
CA VAL A 557 -33.03 13.29 -23.68
C VAL A 557 -33.30 12.06 -24.54
N LEU A 558 -32.41 11.78 -25.49
CA LEU A 558 -32.44 10.60 -26.33
C LEU A 558 -31.26 9.69 -25.99
N MET A 559 -31.52 8.40 -25.76
CA MET A 559 -30.50 7.45 -25.32
C MET A 559 -30.43 6.16 -26.14
N CYS A 560 -29.22 5.69 -26.43
CA CYS A 560 -28.92 4.31 -26.84
C CYS A 560 -29.55 3.85 -28.17
N PHE A 561 -29.36 4.58 -29.27
CA PHE A 561 -29.70 4.12 -30.63
C PHE A 561 -28.45 3.71 -31.41
N ARG A 562 -28.47 2.51 -31.99
CA ARG A 562 -27.29 1.91 -32.64
C ARG A 562 -27.19 2.13 -34.14
N GLU A 563 -28.29 2.26 -34.85
CA GLU A 563 -28.29 2.58 -36.27
C GLU A 563 -29.12 3.84 -36.49
N PHE A 564 -28.61 4.74 -37.33
CA PHE A 564 -29.35 5.87 -37.85
C PHE A 564 -29.47 5.62 -39.34
N GLU A 565 -30.68 5.75 -39.88
CA GLU A 565 -30.87 5.79 -41.32
C GLU A 565 -29.94 6.89 -41.89
N ASN A 566 -29.40 6.70 -43.10
CA ASN A 566 -28.26 7.46 -43.65
C ASN A 566 -28.39 9.01 -43.61
N ASN A 567 -29.59 9.55 -43.31
CA ASN A 567 -29.78 10.97 -43.04
C ASN A 567 -30.47 11.22 -41.70
N THR A 568 -29.94 12.19 -40.95
CA THR A 568 -30.43 12.60 -39.62
C THR A 568 -31.36 13.81 -39.68
N ASP A 569 -31.86 14.14 -40.88
CA ASP A 569 -32.59 15.39 -41.19
C ASP A 569 -33.77 15.63 -40.24
N THR A 570 -34.48 14.56 -39.89
CA THR A 570 -35.70 14.64 -39.09
C THR A 570 -35.47 14.64 -37.58
N LEU A 571 -34.23 14.51 -37.10
CA LEU A 571 -33.91 14.41 -35.67
C LEU A 571 -34.37 15.63 -34.86
N PHE A 572 -34.27 16.83 -35.44
CA PHE A 572 -34.55 18.08 -34.74
C PHE A 572 -35.94 18.68 -35.01
N ASN A 573 -36.71 18.15 -35.98
CA ASN A 573 -37.96 18.76 -36.47
C ASN A 573 -39.00 19.11 -35.39
N CYS A 574 -39.08 18.34 -34.30
CA CYS A 574 -40.01 18.57 -33.20
C CYS A 574 -39.34 18.94 -31.87
N ILE A 575 -38.01 19.06 -31.83
CA ILE A 575 -37.25 19.32 -30.60
C ILE A 575 -36.37 20.58 -30.71
N ASP A 576 -36.47 21.33 -31.80
CA ASP A 576 -35.71 22.55 -32.08
C ASP A 576 -36.07 23.74 -31.19
N ASN A 577 -37.30 23.78 -30.67
CA ASN A 577 -37.80 24.75 -29.70
C ASN A 577 -37.49 24.39 -28.22
N VAL A 578 -36.81 23.26 -27.97
CA VAL A 578 -36.46 22.81 -26.62
C VAL A 578 -35.23 23.56 -26.13
N SER A 579 -35.20 23.97 -24.85
CA SER A 579 -34.08 24.75 -24.31
C SER A 579 -32.80 23.93 -24.12
N SER A 580 -32.93 22.63 -23.85
CA SER A 580 -31.83 21.71 -23.58
C SER A 580 -32.03 20.37 -24.28
N ILE A 581 -31.05 19.94 -25.07
CA ILE A 581 -31.06 18.64 -25.75
C ILE A 581 -29.86 17.83 -25.29
N ARG A 582 -30.11 16.57 -24.90
CA ARG A 582 -29.07 15.62 -24.53
C ARG A 582 -29.18 14.34 -25.33
N LEU A 583 -28.14 14.04 -26.08
CA LEU A 583 -28.00 12.81 -26.86
C LEU A 583 -26.93 11.92 -26.22
N VAL A 584 -27.29 10.72 -25.79
CA VAL A 584 -26.39 9.83 -25.03
C VAL A 584 -26.29 8.47 -25.69
N ASP A 585 -25.06 8.04 -25.95
CA ASP A 585 -24.74 6.70 -26.48
C ASP A 585 -25.44 6.42 -27.83
N LEU A 586 -25.40 7.41 -28.72
CA LEU A 586 -26.00 7.33 -30.05
C LEU A 586 -24.91 7.04 -31.09
N ASN A 587 -25.18 6.15 -32.04
CA ASN A 587 -24.31 5.92 -33.20
C ASN A 587 -24.44 7.03 -34.26
N LEU A 588 -24.44 8.28 -33.82
CA LEU A 588 -24.53 9.46 -34.65
C LEU A 588 -23.13 9.80 -35.17
N GLU A 589 -22.88 9.54 -36.46
CA GLU A 589 -21.58 9.80 -37.10
C GLU A 589 -21.47 11.22 -37.68
N MET A 590 -22.59 11.80 -38.13
CA MET A 590 -22.67 13.12 -38.73
C MET A 590 -23.95 13.87 -38.33
N LEU A 591 -23.95 15.19 -38.51
CA LEU A 591 -25.09 16.07 -38.30
C LEU A 591 -25.56 16.64 -39.64
N SER A 592 -26.69 16.15 -40.15
CA SER A 592 -27.18 16.49 -41.51
C SER A 592 -27.79 17.91 -41.56
N GLU A 593 -28.87 18.14 -40.80
CA GLU A 593 -29.61 19.41 -40.79
C GLU A 593 -29.76 19.98 -39.38
N VAL A 594 -29.73 21.31 -39.29
CA VAL A 594 -30.03 22.08 -38.07
C VAL A 594 -31.07 23.14 -38.43
N PRO A 595 -32.22 23.18 -37.74
CA PRO A 595 -33.26 24.17 -37.99
C PRO A 595 -32.76 25.61 -37.82
N MET A 596 -33.11 26.49 -38.78
CA MET A 596 -32.60 27.86 -38.87
C MET A 596 -32.96 28.75 -37.66
N PHE A 597 -34.04 28.42 -36.94
CA PHE A 597 -34.56 29.20 -35.82
C PHE A 597 -34.57 28.43 -34.48
N SER A 598 -33.64 27.48 -34.30
CA SER A 598 -33.58 26.70 -33.08
C SER A 598 -33.37 27.57 -31.83
N GLN A 599 -34.14 27.28 -30.77
CA GLN A 599 -34.07 27.94 -29.46
C GLN A 599 -33.20 27.19 -28.45
N VAL A 600 -32.43 26.19 -28.91
CA VAL A 600 -31.58 25.35 -28.07
C VAL A 600 -30.45 26.19 -27.46
N LYS A 601 -30.41 26.21 -26.12
CA LYS A 601 -29.38 26.90 -25.33
C LYS A 601 -28.31 25.95 -24.81
N ASN A 602 -28.70 24.71 -24.52
CA ASN A 602 -27.79 23.67 -24.00
C ASN A 602 -27.82 22.44 -24.90
N LEU A 603 -26.67 22.02 -25.39
CA LEU A 603 -26.53 20.83 -26.21
C LEU A 603 -25.45 19.92 -25.61
N GLU A 604 -25.82 18.69 -25.26
CA GLU A 604 -24.89 17.66 -24.78
C GLU A 604 -24.94 16.43 -25.67
N TRP A 605 -23.78 16.04 -26.19
CA TRP A 605 -23.53 14.77 -26.85
C TRP A 605 -22.55 13.97 -26.01
N LYS A 606 -22.97 12.79 -25.56
CA LYS A 606 -22.17 11.97 -24.67
C LYS A 606 -22.06 10.56 -25.21
N LYS A 607 -20.82 10.07 -25.40
CA LYS A 607 -20.57 8.76 -26.01
C LYS A 607 -21.18 8.60 -27.41
N CYS A 608 -21.14 9.66 -28.22
CA CYS A 608 -21.56 9.58 -29.63
C CYS A 608 -20.38 9.17 -30.53
N LYS A 609 -20.64 8.81 -31.79
CA LYS A 609 -19.63 8.31 -32.74
C LYS A 609 -19.16 9.34 -33.78
N PHE A 610 -19.23 10.62 -33.45
CA PHE A 610 -18.64 11.66 -34.28
C PHE A 610 -17.14 11.42 -34.45
N LYS A 611 -16.64 11.53 -35.68
CA LYS A 611 -15.19 11.44 -35.99
C LYS A 611 -14.50 12.81 -35.93
N GLU A 612 -15.23 13.86 -36.30
CA GLU A 612 -14.82 15.26 -36.37
C GLU A 612 -15.80 16.13 -35.58
N VAL A 613 -15.32 17.22 -34.95
CA VAL A 613 -16.20 18.21 -34.29
C VAL A 613 -16.97 18.98 -35.38
N PRO A 614 -18.31 18.88 -35.47
CA PRO A 614 -19.08 19.51 -36.54
C PRO A 614 -19.35 21.00 -36.22
N ALA A 615 -18.29 21.78 -36.05
CA ALA A 615 -18.33 23.15 -35.54
C ALA A 615 -19.17 24.09 -36.44
N GLU A 616 -19.12 23.94 -37.76
CA GLU A 616 -19.90 24.78 -38.68
C GLU A 616 -21.41 24.56 -38.51
N LYS A 617 -21.84 23.30 -38.45
CA LYS A 617 -23.24 22.94 -38.24
C LYS A 617 -23.71 23.32 -36.84
N LEU A 618 -22.89 23.10 -35.81
CA LEU A 618 -23.17 23.55 -34.45
C LEU A 618 -23.32 25.08 -34.35
N SER A 619 -22.65 25.82 -35.22
CA SER A 619 -22.75 27.28 -35.29
C SER A 619 -24.10 27.79 -35.82
N LEU A 620 -24.97 26.90 -36.30
CA LEU A 620 -26.34 27.23 -36.68
C LEU A 620 -27.26 27.39 -35.46
N PHE A 621 -26.91 26.82 -34.30
CA PHE A 621 -27.62 27.05 -33.04
C PHE A 621 -27.26 28.44 -32.45
N LYS A 622 -27.92 29.49 -32.93
CA LYS A 622 -27.56 30.89 -32.59
C LYS A 622 -27.74 31.25 -31.12
N GLU A 623 -28.64 30.58 -30.40
CA GLU A 623 -28.91 30.77 -28.97
C GLU A 623 -28.05 29.90 -28.04
N LEU A 624 -27.11 29.12 -28.61
CA LEU A 624 -26.31 28.15 -27.87
C LEU A 624 -25.42 28.85 -26.83
N ARG A 625 -25.55 28.42 -25.57
CA ARG A 625 -24.75 28.89 -24.42
C ARG A 625 -23.81 27.83 -23.90
N VAL A 626 -24.24 26.57 -23.93
CA VAL A 626 -23.49 25.44 -23.39
C VAL A 626 -23.42 24.34 -24.42
N LEU A 627 -22.21 23.97 -24.81
CA LEU A 627 -21.93 22.84 -25.67
C LEU A 627 -21.07 21.83 -24.91
N ARG A 628 -21.51 20.57 -24.86
CA ARG A 628 -20.73 19.47 -24.31
C ARG A 628 -20.66 18.32 -25.32
N ILE A 629 -19.47 17.92 -25.72
CA ILE A 629 -19.25 16.70 -26.50
C ILE A 629 -18.21 15.89 -25.74
N THR A 630 -18.64 14.85 -25.02
CA THR A 630 -17.77 14.15 -24.06
C THR A 630 -17.85 12.64 -24.19
N LYS A 631 -16.78 11.94 -23.79
CA LYS A 631 -16.70 10.47 -23.79
C LYS A 631 -16.93 9.85 -25.18
N SER A 632 -16.73 10.61 -26.26
CA SER A 632 -16.90 10.20 -27.65
C SER A 632 -15.56 9.74 -28.22
N LYS A 633 -15.24 8.45 -28.05
CA LYS A 633 -13.90 7.91 -28.34
C LYS A 633 -13.47 8.03 -29.81
N GLU A 634 -14.44 8.06 -30.72
CA GLU A 634 -14.18 8.18 -32.16
C GLU A 634 -13.87 9.62 -32.58
N LEU A 635 -14.17 10.60 -31.72
CA LEU A 635 -13.95 12.01 -31.98
C LEU A 635 -12.45 12.31 -31.88
N LYS A 636 -11.79 12.32 -33.03
CA LYS A 636 -10.33 12.39 -33.16
C LYS A 636 -9.83 13.73 -33.65
N THR A 637 -10.64 14.49 -34.37
CA THR A 637 -10.20 15.71 -35.04
C THR A 637 -11.11 16.90 -34.72
N PHE A 638 -10.54 18.11 -34.83
CA PHE A 638 -11.24 19.39 -34.70
C PHE A 638 -10.63 20.38 -35.71
N GLU A 639 -10.92 20.13 -36.98
CA GLU A 639 -10.45 20.90 -38.14
C GLU A 639 -11.37 22.08 -38.45
N GLN A 640 -12.68 21.91 -38.31
CA GLN A 640 -13.64 23.00 -38.51
C GLN A 640 -13.46 24.11 -37.45
N ASN A 641 -13.88 25.33 -37.77
CA ASN A 641 -13.90 26.44 -36.83
C ASN A 641 -15.35 26.81 -36.52
N PHE A 642 -15.61 27.24 -35.29
CA PHE A 642 -16.92 27.79 -34.97
C PHE A 642 -17.15 29.10 -35.73
N GLY A 643 -18.38 29.31 -36.18
CA GLY A 643 -18.86 30.60 -36.65
C GLY A 643 -19.13 31.56 -35.48
N SER A 644 -19.85 32.65 -35.76
CA SER A 644 -20.26 33.60 -34.72
C SER A 644 -21.33 32.99 -33.80
N LEU A 645 -20.94 32.79 -32.54
CA LEU A 645 -21.75 32.26 -31.44
C LEU A 645 -21.62 33.21 -30.23
N ASN A 646 -22.36 34.31 -30.28
CA ASN A 646 -22.23 35.41 -29.32
C ASN A 646 -22.63 35.03 -27.89
N TYR A 647 -23.52 34.06 -27.71
CA TYR A 647 -24.00 33.65 -26.38
C TYR A 647 -23.26 32.45 -25.80
N LEU A 648 -22.29 31.88 -26.52
CA LEU A 648 -21.56 30.69 -26.07
C LEU A 648 -20.69 31.03 -24.85
N GLU A 649 -20.99 30.41 -23.72
CA GLU A 649 -20.31 30.62 -22.44
C GLU A 649 -19.46 29.42 -22.03
N VAL A 650 -19.90 28.21 -22.37
CA VAL A 650 -19.28 26.95 -21.93
C VAL A 650 -19.09 26.01 -23.11
N VAL A 651 -17.85 25.56 -23.30
CA VAL A 651 -17.48 24.47 -24.21
C VAL A 651 -16.74 23.40 -23.43
N ASP A 652 -17.27 22.19 -23.45
CA ASP A 652 -16.64 21.01 -22.86
C ASP A 652 -16.45 19.94 -23.93
N LEU A 653 -15.19 19.74 -24.34
CA LEU A 653 -14.78 18.71 -25.28
C LEU A 653 -13.88 17.68 -24.59
N SER A 654 -14.10 17.44 -23.29
CA SER A 654 -13.27 16.55 -22.48
C SER A 654 -13.57 15.06 -22.70
N GLU A 655 -12.61 14.21 -22.31
CA GLU A 655 -12.71 12.75 -22.38
C GLU A 655 -12.96 12.20 -23.80
N ASN A 656 -12.39 12.83 -24.82
CA ASN A 656 -12.43 12.36 -26.21
C ASN A 656 -11.03 11.91 -26.67
N SER A 657 -10.84 11.75 -27.99
CA SER A 657 -9.53 11.40 -28.57
C SER A 657 -8.96 12.54 -29.41
N LEU A 658 -9.32 13.80 -29.12
CA LEU A 658 -9.05 14.93 -30.02
C LEU A 658 -7.55 15.17 -30.20
N SER A 659 -7.17 15.35 -31.46
CA SER A 659 -5.85 15.79 -31.90
C SER A 659 -6.02 16.92 -32.91
N PHE A 660 -5.50 18.11 -32.61
CA PHE A 660 -5.56 19.24 -33.54
C PHE A 660 -4.43 20.25 -33.29
N SER A 661 -4.09 20.98 -34.35
CA SER A 661 -3.16 22.11 -34.33
C SER A 661 -3.93 23.44 -34.30
N THR A 662 -3.23 24.55 -34.06
CA THR A 662 -3.80 25.92 -34.09
C THR A 662 -4.77 26.28 -32.96
N CYS A 663 -4.57 25.76 -31.75
CA CYS A 663 -5.32 26.25 -30.60
C CYS A 663 -4.83 27.66 -30.18
N CYS A 664 -5.68 28.64 -29.86
CA CYS A 664 -7.11 28.45 -29.58
C CYS A 664 -8.04 29.50 -30.23
N SER A 665 -7.63 30.76 -30.40
CA SER A 665 -8.48 31.79 -31.04
C SER A 665 -9.01 31.40 -32.43
N PRO A 666 -8.24 30.75 -33.34
CA PRO A 666 -8.74 30.39 -34.67
C PRO A 666 -9.94 29.44 -34.63
N LYS A 667 -10.07 28.61 -33.59
CA LYS A 667 -11.20 27.69 -33.41
C LYS A 667 -12.47 28.39 -32.94
N PHE A 668 -12.34 29.58 -32.33
CA PHE A 668 -13.42 30.37 -31.75
C PHE A 668 -13.36 31.85 -32.21
N PRO A 669 -13.44 32.13 -33.53
CA PRO A 669 -13.27 33.47 -34.08
C PRO A 669 -14.37 34.47 -33.66
N GLY A 670 -15.54 33.98 -33.23
CA GLY A 670 -16.71 34.80 -32.91
C GLY A 670 -17.44 34.39 -31.63
N SER A 671 -16.71 34.03 -30.57
CA SER A 671 -17.27 33.61 -29.27
C SER A 671 -16.73 34.43 -28.09
N PRO A 672 -16.98 35.75 -28.04
CA PRO A 672 -16.35 36.67 -27.08
C PRO A 672 -16.78 36.45 -25.63
N ASN A 673 -17.91 35.76 -25.41
CA ASN A 673 -18.47 35.49 -24.08
C ASN A 673 -18.06 34.14 -23.51
N LEU A 674 -17.14 33.41 -24.17
CA LEU A 674 -16.66 32.12 -23.68
C LEU A 674 -15.92 32.31 -22.35
N LYS A 675 -16.42 31.65 -21.30
CA LYS A 675 -15.88 31.71 -19.93
C LYS A 675 -15.24 30.40 -19.50
N HIS A 676 -15.72 29.27 -20.02
CA HIS A 676 -15.28 27.94 -19.61
C HIS A 676 -14.94 27.10 -20.83
N LEU A 677 -13.68 26.66 -20.90
CA LEU A 677 -13.18 25.78 -21.94
C LEU A 677 -12.50 24.57 -21.31
N ASN A 678 -13.09 23.38 -21.53
CA ASN A 678 -12.52 22.12 -21.07
C ASN A 678 -12.08 21.27 -22.27
N LEU A 679 -10.78 20.98 -22.32
CA LEU A 679 -10.09 20.20 -23.34
C LEU A 679 -9.28 19.06 -22.70
N SER A 680 -9.58 18.69 -21.46
CA SER A 680 -8.93 17.60 -20.73
C SER A 680 -9.21 16.22 -21.32
N PHE A 681 -8.35 15.25 -21.00
CA PHE A 681 -8.44 13.86 -21.41
C PHE A 681 -8.61 13.71 -22.93
N ASN A 682 -7.84 14.47 -23.70
CA ASN A 682 -7.70 14.36 -25.14
C ASN A 682 -6.30 13.85 -25.51
N SER A 683 -6.06 13.64 -26.81
CA SER A 683 -4.81 13.05 -27.29
C SER A 683 -3.67 14.07 -27.34
N VAL A 684 -3.69 15.00 -28.31
CA VAL A 684 -2.60 15.98 -28.53
C VAL A 684 -3.16 17.32 -28.99
N ILE A 685 -2.84 18.40 -28.29
CA ILE A 685 -3.23 19.75 -28.69
C ILE A 685 -1.98 20.61 -28.83
N SER A 686 -1.80 21.22 -30.01
CA SER A 686 -0.70 22.18 -30.23
C SER A 686 -1.17 23.61 -29.96
N LEU A 687 -0.52 24.26 -28.99
CA LEU A 687 -0.83 25.63 -28.59
C LEU A 687 0.03 26.63 -29.40
N THR A 688 -0.60 27.62 -30.03
CA THR A 688 0.13 28.70 -30.73
C THR A 688 0.42 29.91 -29.84
N GLY A 689 -0.24 30.00 -28.67
CA GLY A 689 -0.21 31.18 -27.81
C GLY A 689 -1.22 32.26 -28.19
N ASP A 690 -2.03 32.05 -29.23
CA ASP A 690 -3.11 32.96 -29.60
C ASP A 690 -4.40 32.66 -28.82
N PHE A 691 -4.70 33.57 -27.88
CA PHE A 691 -5.95 33.66 -27.10
C PHE A 691 -6.65 35.01 -27.25
N ALA A 692 -6.36 35.78 -28.31
CA ALA A 692 -6.93 37.10 -28.55
C ALA A 692 -8.47 37.15 -28.50
N ASN A 693 -9.16 36.09 -28.95
CA ASN A 693 -10.63 36.00 -28.93
C ASN A 693 -11.20 35.43 -27.62
N LEU A 694 -10.33 34.93 -26.72
CA LEU A 694 -10.70 34.17 -25.53
C LEU A 694 -10.32 34.89 -24.22
N ARG A 695 -10.17 36.21 -24.25
CA ARG A 695 -9.72 37.05 -23.12
C ARG A 695 -10.64 37.01 -21.89
N ASN A 696 -11.89 36.58 -22.07
CA ASN A 696 -12.89 36.48 -21.02
C ASN A 696 -12.95 35.10 -20.34
N LEU A 697 -12.06 34.16 -20.72
CA LEU A 697 -11.97 32.87 -20.06
C LEU A 697 -11.68 33.02 -18.56
N LEU A 698 -12.44 32.28 -17.76
CA LEU A 698 -12.32 32.15 -16.31
C LEU A 698 -11.83 30.75 -15.93
N TYR A 699 -12.17 29.73 -16.73
CA TYR A 699 -11.81 28.33 -16.51
C TYR A 699 -11.21 27.72 -17.77
N LEU A 700 -10.02 27.14 -17.63
CA LEU A 700 -9.32 26.44 -18.70
C LEU A 700 -8.71 25.14 -18.19
N ASP A 701 -8.98 24.04 -18.87
CA ASP A 701 -8.58 22.71 -18.43
C ASP A 701 -8.04 21.87 -19.58
N PHE A 702 -6.83 21.36 -19.40
CA PHE A 702 -6.10 20.48 -20.31
C PHE A 702 -5.62 19.21 -19.61
N GLN A 703 -6.13 18.88 -18.42
CA GLN A 703 -5.67 17.73 -17.63
C GLN A 703 -5.55 16.47 -18.50
N HIS A 704 -4.44 15.74 -18.42
CA HIS A 704 -4.16 14.53 -19.22
C HIS A 704 -4.14 14.70 -20.76
N THR A 705 -4.15 15.92 -21.29
CA THR A 705 -3.99 16.17 -22.73
C THR A 705 -2.55 16.54 -23.04
N LYS A 706 -1.89 15.84 -23.98
CA LYS A 706 -0.51 16.19 -24.36
C LYS A 706 -0.47 17.58 -25.01
N LEU A 707 0.22 18.53 -24.40
CA LEU A 707 0.37 19.89 -24.94
C LEU A 707 1.66 20.02 -25.74
N ASN A 708 1.55 20.12 -27.06
CA ASN A 708 2.68 20.46 -27.91
C ASN A 708 2.92 21.98 -27.84
N HIS A 709 3.84 22.38 -26.97
CA HIS A 709 4.38 23.73 -26.84
C HIS A 709 5.81 23.63 -26.34
N HIS A 710 6.66 24.61 -26.65
CA HIS A 710 8.09 24.52 -26.34
C HIS A 710 8.45 24.95 -24.90
N GLY A 711 7.49 25.38 -24.07
CA GLY A 711 7.74 25.82 -22.68
C GLY A 711 8.67 27.06 -22.57
N THR A 712 8.99 27.69 -23.69
CA THR A 712 9.97 28.79 -23.82
C THR A 712 9.35 30.19 -23.79
N TYR A 713 8.04 30.32 -24.02
CA TYR A 713 7.33 31.60 -24.11
C TYR A 713 5.99 31.58 -23.33
N PRO A 714 5.45 32.73 -22.92
CA PRO A 714 4.21 32.82 -22.14
C PRO A 714 2.97 32.52 -23.00
N VAL A 715 2.60 31.25 -23.11
CA VAL A 715 1.47 30.80 -23.95
C VAL A 715 0.12 31.38 -23.50
N PHE A 716 -0.01 31.74 -22.22
CA PHE A 716 -1.26 32.24 -21.61
C PHE A 716 -1.29 33.77 -21.41
N LEU A 717 -0.41 34.52 -22.09
CA LEU A 717 -0.17 35.94 -21.83
C LEU A 717 -1.44 36.81 -21.82
N LEU A 718 -2.42 36.51 -22.68
CA LEU A 718 -3.63 37.31 -22.86
C LEU A 718 -4.78 36.96 -21.89
N LEU A 719 -4.64 35.91 -21.07
CA LEU A 719 -5.70 35.36 -20.22
C LEU A 719 -5.75 36.02 -18.83
N HIS A 720 -5.87 37.34 -18.78
CA HIS A 720 -5.80 38.13 -17.54
C HIS A 720 -6.91 37.86 -16.52
N LYS A 721 -8.07 37.37 -16.98
CA LYS A 721 -9.24 37.08 -16.15
C LYS A 721 -9.31 35.62 -15.67
N LEU A 722 -8.38 34.76 -16.10
CA LEU A 722 -8.42 33.34 -15.79
C LEU A 722 -8.29 33.12 -14.29
N ILE A 723 -9.17 32.29 -13.73
CA ILE A 723 -9.26 31.97 -12.29
C ILE A 723 -8.74 30.55 -12.04
N TYR A 724 -9.07 29.61 -12.94
CA TYR A 724 -8.71 28.20 -12.86
C TYR A 724 -7.93 27.77 -14.09
N LEU A 725 -6.76 27.16 -13.87
CA LEU A 725 -5.96 26.51 -14.90
C LEU A 725 -5.52 25.12 -14.42
N ASP A 726 -5.86 24.10 -15.19
CA ASP A 726 -5.34 22.75 -15.01
C ASP A 726 -4.57 22.30 -16.25
N ILE A 727 -3.27 22.08 -16.07
CA ILE A 727 -2.35 21.51 -17.06
C ILE A 727 -1.68 20.25 -16.51
N SER A 728 -2.31 19.55 -15.56
CA SER A 728 -1.74 18.36 -14.95
C SER A 728 -1.62 17.21 -15.95
N TYR A 729 -0.52 16.47 -15.89
CA TYR A 729 -0.21 15.32 -16.74
C TYR A 729 -0.26 15.64 -18.25
N THR A 730 0.05 16.89 -18.62
CA THR A 730 0.08 17.36 -20.02
C THR A 730 1.41 17.10 -20.72
N LYS A 731 2.37 16.48 -20.02
CA LYS A 731 3.77 16.30 -20.45
C LYS A 731 4.48 17.64 -20.71
N THR A 732 4.09 18.67 -19.96
CA THR A 732 4.73 19.99 -20.01
C THR A 732 6.11 19.95 -19.36
N HIS A 733 7.11 20.47 -20.06
CA HIS A 733 8.46 20.69 -19.51
C HIS A 733 8.70 22.20 -19.38
N VAL A 734 8.72 22.70 -18.13
CA VAL A 734 8.86 24.13 -17.83
C VAL A 734 10.33 24.52 -17.87
N ILE A 735 10.70 25.34 -18.85
CA ILE A 735 12.05 25.90 -19.03
C ILE A 735 12.06 27.37 -18.60
N SER A 736 11.09 28.16 -19.07
CA SER A 736 11.03 29.59 -18.77
C SER A 736 10.32 29.89 -17.45
N HIS A 737 10.90 30.80 -16.65
CA HIS A 737 10.23 31.39 -15.48
C HIS A 737 8.98 32.21 -15.86
N ARG A 738 8.82 32.56 -17.14
CA ARG A 738 7.71 33.42 -17.62
C ARG A 738 6.49 32.67 -18.12
N ILE A 739 6.45 31.33 -18.02
CA ILE A 739 5.38 30.53 -18.63
C ILE A 739 3.96 30.95 -18.18
N PHE A 740 3.80 31.40 -16.93
CA PHE A 740 2.53 31.84 -16.35
C PHE A 740 2.31 33.36 -16.37
N HIS A 741 3.16 34.12 -17.06
CA HIS A 741 2.93 35.56 -17.22
C HIS A 741 1.58 35.83 -17.90
N GLY A 742 0.89 36.86 -17.43
CA GLY A 742 -0.44 37.24 -17.91
C GLY A 742 -1.58 36.76 -17.02
N LEU A 743 -1.39 35.70 -16.23
CA LEU A 743 -2.42 35.06 -15.39
C LEU A 743 -2.70 35.81 -14.06
N ASN A 744 -2.97 37.11 -14.14
CA ASN A 744 -3.01 38.02 -12.97
C ASN A 744 -4.19 37.80 -12.00
N SER A 745 -5.22 37.06 -12.43
CA SER A 745 -6.40 36.75 -11.63
C SER A 745 -6.45 35.30 -11.15
N LEU A 746 -5.40 34.52 -11.45
CA LEU A 746 -5.39 33.08 -11.22
C LEU A 746 -5.42 32.77 -9.73
N GLN A 747 -6.35 31.89 -9.35
CA GLN A 747 -6.52 31.43 -7.97
C GLN A 747 -6.21 29.94 -7.83
N VAL A 748 -6.42 29.14 -8.87
CA VAL A 748 -6.13 27.70 -8.86
C VAL A 748 -5.24 27.36 -10.03
N LEU A 749 -4.07 26.81 -9.71
CA LEU A 749 -3.13 26.27 -10.69
C LEU A 749 -2.84 24.82 -10.33
N LYS A 750 -3.21 23.91 -11.22
CA LYS A 750 -2.85 22.50 -11.14
C LYS A 750 -1.96 22.14 -12.29
N MET A 751 -0.80 21.58 -11.97
CA MET A 751 0.19 21.19 -12.95
C MET A 751 0.94 19.92 -12.54
N ALA A 752 0.26 19.06 -11.80
CA ALA A 752 0.82 17.80 -11.32
C ALA A 752 1.35 16.92 -12.47
N GLY A 753 2.35 16.09 -12.22
CA GLY A 753 2.85 15.13 -13.22
C GLY A 753 3.62 15.72 -14.40
N ASN A 754 3.98 17.01 -14.32
CA ASN A 754 4.83 17.68 -15.31
C ASN A 754 6.31 17.65 -14.87
N SER A 755 7.16 18.47 -15.47
CA SER A 755 8.57 18.57 -15.07
C SER A 755 9.10 19.99 -15.20
N PHE A 756 10.07 20.32 -14.36
CA PHE A 756 10.80 21.58 -14.40
C PHE A 756 12.25 21.35 -14.84
N GLU A 757 12.85 22.37 -15.46
CA GLU A 757 14.26 22.37 -15.81
C GLU A 757 15.13 22.05 -14.59
N ASN A 758 16.10 21.14 -14.77
CA ASN A 758 16.98 20.63 -13.72
C ASN A 758 16.27 20.00 -12.50
N ASN A 759 14.97 19.68 -12.61
CA ASN A 759 14.12 19.25 -11.49
C ASN A 759 14.10 20.24 -10.31
N THR A 760 14.26 21.53 -10.63
CA THR A 760 14.29 22.62 -9.66
C THR A 760 13.10 23.53 -9.88
N LEU A 761 12.40 23.86 -8.79
CA LEU A 761 11.38 24.90 -8.81
C LEU A 761 12.05 26.27 -8.56
N THR A 762 11.93 27.19 -9.51
CA THR A 762 12.48 28.56 -9.40
C THR A 762 11.36 29.57 -9.22
N ASN A 763 11.63 30.87 -9.37
CA ASN A 763 10.62 31.95 -9.35
C ASN A 763 9.66 31.94 -10.57
N ASN A 764 9.09 30.79 -10.89
CA ASN A 764 8.14 30.59 -12.00
C ASN A 764 6.77 31.25 -11.73
N PHE A 765 6.49 31.64 -10.48
CA PHE A 765 5.17 32.10 -10.02
C PHE A 765 5.11 33.59 -9.65
N GLU A 766 6.12 34.38 -10.04
CA GLU A 766 6.25 35.79 -9.66
C GLU A 766 4.99 36.66 -9.94
N ASN A 767 4.27 36.33 -11.03
CA ASN A 767 3.12 37.09 -11.50
C ASN A 767 1.75 36.60 -10.99
N VAL A 768 1.66 35.39 -10.44
CA VAL A 768 0.38 34.78 -10.00
C VAL A 768 0.11 35.03 -8.51
N ARG A 769 0.10 36.30 -8.11
CA ARG A 769 0.04 36.73 -6.69
C ARG A 769 -1.25 36.38 -5.96
N ARG A 770 -2.35 36.14 -6.69
CA ARG A 770 -3.68 35.78 -6.15
C ARG A 770 -3.91 34.28 -6.00
N LEU A 771 -2.85 33.48 -6.21
CA LEU A 771 -2.96 32.03 -6.18
C LEU A 771 -3.33 31.56 -4.77
N ARG A 772 -4.35 30.70 -4.69
CA ARG A 772 -4.89 30.11 -3.46
C ARG A 772 -4.64 28.62 -3.39
N THR A 773 -4.68 27.92 -4.52
CA THR A 773 -4.37 26.49 -4.61
C THR A 773 -3.30 26.27 -5.65
N LEU A 774 -2.21 25.61 -5.26
CA LEU A 774 -1.12 25.21 -6.13
C LEU A 774 -0.88 23.70 -6.00
N ASP A 775 -1.05 22.97 -7.09
CA ASP A 775 -0.70 21.56 -7.19
C ASP A 775 0.47 21.36 -8.16
N ILE A 776 1.62 21.02 -7.58
CA ILE A 776 2.89 20.68 -8.23
C ILE A 776 3.35 19.29 -7.80
N SER A 777 2.41 18.41 -7.48
CA SER A 777 2.69 17.02 -7.12
C SER A 777 3.24 16.23 -8.33
N SER A 778 4.02 15.19 -8.07
CA SER A 778 4.54 14.31 -9.13
C SER A 778 5.38 15.03 -10.21
N CYS A 779 5.94 16.20 -9.89
CA CYS A 779 6.71 17.04 -10.82
C CYS A 779 8.20 16.67 -10.93
N LYS A 780 8.60 15.57 -10.27
CA LYS A 780 9.98 15.05 -10.17
C LYS A 780 10.96 16.01 -9.48
N LEU A 781 10.45 16.99 -8.72
CA LEU A 781 11.25 18.02 -8.07
C LEU A 781 12.24 17.40 -7.07
N VAL A 782 13.49 17.86 -7.13
CA VAL A 782 14.56 17.50 -6.17
C VAL A 782 14.87 18.68 -5.25
N TRP A 783 14.76 19.91 -5.77
CA TRP A 783 15.04 21.13 -5.02
C TRP A 783 14.01 22.23 -5.30
N VAL A 784 13.80 23.10 -4.31
CA VAL A 784 12.95 24.29 -4.40
C VAL A 784 13.78 25.50 -4.02
N ASP A 785 13.91 26.44 -4.95
CA ASP A 785 14.65 27.68 -4.75
C ASP A 785 13.99 28.59 -3.72
N GLN A 786 14.79 29.33 -2.96
CA GLN A 786 14.32 30.25 -1.93
C GLN A 786 13.38 31.34 -2.47
N SER A 787 13.48 31.68 -3.75
CA SER A 787 12.62 32.65 -4.40
C SER A 787 11.30 32.09 -4.94
N ALA A 788 11.13 30.76 -4.98
CA ALA A 788 10.04 30.11 -5.71
C ALA A 788 8.62 30.54 -5.26
N PHE A 789 8.45 30.81 -3.97
CA PHE A 789 7.16 31.12 -3.36
C PHE A 789 7.03 32.56 -2.86
N ASN A 790 8.00 33.43 -3.14
CA ASN A 790 8.02 34.81 -2.63
C ASN A 790 6.76 35.62 -2.95
N ALA A 791 6.16 35.38 -4.11
CA ALA A 791 4.97 36.08 -4.58
C ALA A 791 3.64 35.51 -4.05
N LEU A 792 3.64 34.35 -3.38
CA LEU A 792 2.45 33.53 -3.10
C LEU A 792 1.86 33.74 -1.70
N SER A 793 1.79 34.99 -1.23
CA SER A 793 1.30 35.31 0.12
C SER A 793 -0.17 34.97 0.40
N GLU A 794 -1.01 34.82 -0.63
CA GLU A 794 -2.43 34.43 -0.52
C GLU A 794 -2.68 32.92 -0.60
N LEU A 795 -1.62 32.11 -0.72
CA LEU A 795 -1.74 30.66 -0.95
C LEU A 795 -2.31 29.96 0.29
N LYS A 796 -3.38 29.20 0.07
CA LYS A 796 -4.12 28.45 1.10
C LYS A 796 -3.83 26.96 1.07
N GLU A 797 -3.57 26.42 -0.11
CA GLU A 797 -3.36 25.00 -0.32
C GLU A 797 -2.15 24.79 -1.24
N LEU A 798 -1.16 24.06 -0.72
CA LEU A 798 0.03 23.67 -1.46
C LEU A 798 0.13 22.14 -1.46
N ILE A 799 0.09 21.56 -2.65
CA ILE A 799 0.27 20.13 -2.87
C ILE A 799 1.59 19.95 -3.63
N ILE A 800 2.61 19.45 -2.94
CA ILE A 800 3.96 19.18 -3.46
C ILE A 800 4.37 17.72 -3.22
N SER A 801 3.37 16.85 -3.06
CA SER A 801 3.55 15.41 -2.81
C SER A 801 4.10 14.65 -4.01
N ASN A 802 4.58 13.42 -3.78
CA ASN A 802 5.14 12.54 -4.80
C ASN A 802 6.32 13.18 -5.58
N ASN A 803 7.16 13.95 -4.90
CA ASN A 803 8.41 14.49 -5.44
C ASN A 803 9.62 13.80 -4.79
N LYS A 804 10.82 14.34 -4.95
CA LYS A 804 12.09 13.81 -4.43
C LYS A 804 12.76 14.82 -3.49
N LEU A 805 11.98 15.61 -2.77
CA LEU A 805 12.49 16.64 -1.89
C LEU A 805 13.10 15.99 -0.64
N LEU A 806 14.36 16.32 -0.34
CA LEU A 806 15.11 15.80 0.80
C LEU A 806 14.91 16.63 2.07
N THR A 807 14.66 17.93 1.91
CA THR A 807 14.60 18.90 3.00
C THR A 807 13.38 19.80 2.89
N PHE A 808 12.96 20.34 4.02
CA PHE A 808 12.00 21.44 4.11
C PHE A 808 12.76 22.71 4.53
N ASP A 809 13.12 23.56 3.58
CA ASP A 809 13.87 24.80 3.85
C ASP A 809 12.95 25.88 4.45
N PRO A 810 13.11 26.26 5.72
CA PRO A 810 12.23 27.23 6.37
C PRO A 810 12.20 28.60 5.66
N VAL A 811 13.28 29.01 5.00
CA VAL A 811 13.35 30.30 4.27
C VAL A 811 12.37 30.31 3.09
N THR A 812 12.31 29.20 2.36
CA THR A 812 11.49 29.03 1.16
C THR A 812 9.99 29.08 1.45
N TYR A 813 9.54 28.50 2.56
CA TYR A 813 8.11 28.42 2.92
C TYR A 813 7.62 29.59 3.78
N ARG A 814 8.52 30.41 4.32
CA ARG A 814 8.20 31.59 5.14
C ARG A 814 7.17 32.55 4.52
N PRO A 815 7.15 32.82 3.20
CA PRO A 815 6.15 33.72 2.61
C PRO A 815 4.70 33.20 2.69
N LEU A 816 4.48 31.89 2.90
CA LEU A 816 3.17 31.23 2.79
C LEU A 816 2.33 31.31 4.09
N GLN A 817 2.11 32.52 4.61
CA GLN A 817 1.45 32.72 5.91
C GLN A 817 -0.06 32.45 5.90
N ALA A 818 -0.69 32.43 4.73
CA ALA A 818 -2.12 32.12 4.57
C ALA A 818 -2.43 30.62 4.42
N LEU A 819 -1.42 29.75 4.52
CA LEU A 819 -1.52 28.32 4.20
C LEU A 819 -2.38 27.56 5.22
N THR A 820 -3.48 26.99 4.73
CA THR A 820 -4.41 26.15 5.51
C THR A 820 -4.18 24.65 5.34
N ALA A 821 -3.62 24.26 4.19
CA ALA A 821 -3.37 22.87 3.83
C ALA A 821 -2.01 22.72 3.13
N LEU A 822 -1.21 21.79 3.61
CA LEU A 822 0.08 21.42 3.04
C LEU A 822 0.18 19.92 2.89
N ASP A 823 0.28 19.45 1.65
CA ASP A 823 0.59 18.06 1.33
C ASP A 823 2.03 17.94 0.83
N PHE A 824 2.89 17.42 1.70
CA PHE A 824 4.29 17.10 1.46
C PHE A 824 4.53 15.57 1.44
N SER A 825 3.47 14.78 1.34
CA SER A 825 3.55 13.32 1.43
C SER A 825 4.34 12.70 0.27
N ASN A 826 4.87 11.49 0.49
CA ASN A 826 5.61 10.74 -0.52
C ASN A 826 6.81 11.51 -1.12
N ASN A 827 7.58 12.16 -0.27
CA ASN A 827 8.88 12.78 -0.58
C ASN A 827 10.01 11.98 0.08
N GLN A 828 11.21 12.57 0.20
CA GLN A 828 12.39 11.95 0.81
C GLN A 828 12.82 12.67 2.09
N LEU A 829 11.87 13.32 2.78
CA LEU A 829 12.14 14.07 4.00
C LEU A 829 12.55 13.13 5.14
N SER A 830 13.67 13.41 5.82
CA SER A 830 14.09 12.65 7.00
C SER A 830 13.60 13.25 8.31
N VAL A 831 13.47 14.57 8.39
CA VAL A 831 13.04 15.28 9.60
C VAL A 831 12.54 16.68 9.23
N LEU A 832 11.60 17.23 9.99
CA LEU A 832 11.35 18.68 10.02
C LEU A 832 12.25 19.30 11.09
N SER A 833 13.17 20.18 10.68
CA SER A 833 14.06 20.87 11.61
C SER A 833 13.28 21.79 12.56
N ASP A 834 13.88 22.14 13.70
CA ASP A 834 13.23 23.01 14.69
C ASP A 834 12.82 24.36 14.08
N SER A 835 13.67 24.96 13.24
CA SER A 835 13.33 26.18 12.49
C SER A 835 12.20 26.00 11.49
N ALA A 836 12.01 24.80 10.92
CA ALA A 836 10.86 24.52 10.06
C ALA A 836 9.56 24.50 10.86
N LEU A 837 9.58 23.87 12.04
CA LEU A 837 8.42 23.77 12.94
C LEU A 837 7.95 25.16 13.42
N GLU A 838 8.87 26.10 13.63
CA GLU A 838 8.57 27.49 14.03
C GLU A 838 7.95 28.35 12.91
N ILE A 839 8.26 28.05 11.63
CA ILE A 839 7.80 28.86 10.49
C ILE A 839 6.46 28.38 9.92
N LEU A 840 6.04 27.15 10.24
CA LEU A 840 4.71 26.65 9.86
C LEU A 840 3.62 27.62 10.37
N PRO A 841 2.70 28.09 9.51
CA PRO A 841 1.76 29.12 9.88
C PRO A 841 0.68 28.59 10.83
N ASP A 842 0.23 29.42 11.76
CA ASP A 842 -0.86 29.08 12.71
C ASP A 842 -2.21 28.83 12.01
N SER A 843 -2.36 29.32 10.78
CA SER A 843 -3.54 29.10 9.93
C SER A 843 -3.63 27.67 9.39
N LEU A 844 -2.58 26.85 9.53
CA LEU A 844 -2.51 25.49 9.01
C LEU A 844 -3.47 24.57 9.78
N VAL A 845 -4.41 23.98 9.04
CA VAL A 845 -5.40 23.02 9.56
C VAL A 845 -5.03 21.60 9.17
N LEU A 846 -4.39 21.44 8.02
CA LEU A 846 -4.09 20.14 7.42
C LEU A 846 -2.62 20.06 7.01
N LEU A 847 -1.88 19.13 7.60
CA LEU A 847 -0.52 18.78 7.19
C LEU A 847 -0.43 17.29 6.89
N ASP A 848 -0.03 16.94 5.67
CA ASP A 848 0.33 15.57 5.31
C ASP A 848 1.83 15.49 5.01
N ILE A 849 2.57 14.80 5.87
CA ILE A 849 3.99 14.47 5.69
C ILE A 849 4.19 12.95 5.64
N SER A 850 3.13 12.17 5.40
CA SER A 850 3.19 10.72 5.37
C SER A 850 4.05 10.17 4.23
N ARG A 851 4.47 8.90 4.33
CA ARG A 851 5.31 8.22 3.31
C ARG A 851 6.64 8.94 3.00
N ASN A 852 7.22 9.60 3.99
CA ASN A 852 8.58 10.15 3.92
C ASN A 852 9.59 9.19 4.57
N LEU A 853 10.89 9.52 4.51
CA LEU A 853 11.99 8.66 4.95
C LEU A 853 12.48 9.06 6.36
N PHE A 854 11.57 9.08 7.33
CA PHE A 854 11.85 9.67 8.64
C PHE A 854 12.98 8.98 9.41
N GLU A 855 13.90 9.77 9.95
CA GLU A 855 14.93 9.30 10.88
C GLU A 855 14.45 9.42 12.33
N CYS A 856 14.15 8.28 12.94
CA CYS A 856 13.69 8.15 14.31
C CYS A 856 14.86 7.86 15.25
N SER A 857 15.67 8.89 15.50
CA SER A 857 16.77 8.84 16.45
C SER A 857 16.58 9.88 17.56
N CYS A 858 17.30 9.72 18.67
CA CYS A 858 17.28 10.68 19.78
C CYS A 858 17.81 12.08 19.39
N MET A 859 18.40 12.23 18.19
CA MET A 859 18.82 13.53 17.65
C MET A 859 17.65 14.39 17.16
N HIS A 860 16.51 13.78 16.84
CA HIS A 860 15.32 14.47 16.34
C HIS A 860 14.17 14.42 17.35
N LEU A 861 14.49 14.43 18.65
CA LEU A 861 13.53 14.30 19.73
C LEU A 861 12.45 15.39 19.71
N ASN A 862 12.81 16.63 19.35
CA ASN A 862 11.88 17.75 19.25
C ASN A 862 10.80 17.51 18.18
N PHE A 863 11.19 17.07 16.99
CA PHE A 863 10.26 16.70 15.93
C PHE A 863 9.35 15.54 16.34
N LEU A 864 9.89 14.49 16.96
CA LEU A 864 9.09 13.34 17.42
C LEU A 864 8.09 13.75 18.52
N LYS A 865 8.46 14.65 19.42
CA LYS A 865 7.54 15.25 20.43
C LYS A 865 6.45 16.07 19.74
N TRP A 866 6.84 16.95 18.82
CA TRP A 866 5.91 17.77 18.08
C TRP A 866 4.86 16.94 17.31
N VAL A 867 5.26 15.82 16.69
CA VAL A 867 4.34 14.89 16.04
C VAL A 867 3.33 14.29 17.01
N LYS A 868 3.75 13.93 18.24
CA LYS A 868 2.84 13.42 19.28
C LYS A 868 1.87 14.50 19.80
N GLU A 869 2.31 15.74 19.90
CA GLU A 869 1.49 16.86 20.38
C GLU A 869 0.49 17.37 19.33
N LYS A 870 0.93 17.51 18.07
CA LYS A 870 0.14 18.11 16.98
C LYS A 870 -0.68 17.10 16.18
N GLN A 871 -1.20 16.08 16.85
CA GLN A 871 -1.99 15.01 16.21
C GLN A 871 -3.22 15.52 15.47
N TYR A 872 -3.88 16.60 15.90
CA TYR A 872 -5.06 17.13 15.22
C TYR A 872 -4.74 17.72 13.82
N LEU A 873 -3.50 18.19 13.62
CA LEU A 873 -3.02 18.81 12.39
C LEU A 873 -2.65 17.77 11.32
N LEU A 874 -2.15 16.60 11.75
CA LEU A 874 -1.55 15.59 10.89
C LEU A 874 -2.58 14.68 10.21
N ARG A 875 -2.46 14.52 8.89
CA ARG A 875 -3.19 13.53 8.08
C ARG A 875 -2.40 12.23 7.91
N ASN A 876 -3.12 11.15 7.64
CA ASN A 876 -2.53 9.83 7.31
C ASN A 876 -1.46 9.36 8.30
N LYS A 877 -1.66 9.61 9.60
CA LYS A 877 -0.73 9.30 10.70
C LYS A 877 -0.20 7.87 10.71
N HIS A 878 -1.05 6.93 10.31
CA HIS A 878 -0.72 5.50 10.22
C HIS A 878 0.35 5.19 9.15
N LEU A 879 0.59 6.12 8.21
CA LEU A 879 1.61 6.05 7.15
C LEU A 879 2.84 6.92 7.46
N MET A 880 2.89 7.54 8.65
CA MET A 880 4.09 8.20 9.17
C MET A 880 4.89 7.17 9.96
N ILE A 881 5.81 6.51 9.28
CA ILE A 881 6.63 5.44 9.83
C ILE A 881 8.12 5.80 9.83
N CYS A 882 8.84 5.27 10.80
CA CYS A 882 10.29 5.38 10.92
C CYS A 882 10.95 4.60 9.79
N HIS A 883 11.89 5.22 9.09
CA HIS A 883 12.69 4.60 8.05
C HIS A 883 14.04 4.16 8.60
N THR A 884 14.74 5.06 9.28
CA THR A 884 16.00 4.82 9.98
C THR A 884 15.82 5.11 11.47
N PRO A 885 16.67 4.53 12.34
CA PRO A 885 17.60 3.42 12.11
C PRO A 885 16.91 2.05 12.05
N ALA A 886 17.62 1.02 11.55
CA ALA A 886 17.08 -0.31 11.21
C ALA A 886 16.28 -1.01 12.34
N TYR A 887 16.58 -0.72 13.61
CA TYR A 887 15.94 -1.36 14.76
C TYR A 887 14.53 -0.81 15.08
N VAL A 888 14.15 0.34 14.52
CA VAL A 888 12.81 0.96 14.64
C VAL A 888 12.13 1.13 13.28
N THR A 889 12.68 0.55 12.22
CA THR A 889 12.08 0.65 10.88
C THR A 889 10.66 0.09 10.87
N ASN A 890 9.75 0.80 10.20
CA ASN A 890 8.31 0.53 10.12
C ASN A 890 7.51 0.78 11.41
N GLU A 891 8.13 1.27 12.48
CA GLU A 891 7.36 1.76 13.62
C GLU A 891 6.68 3.09 13.31
N SER A 892 5.47 3.32 13.86
CA SER A 892 4.80 4.61 13.70
C SER A 892 5.52 5.70 14.51
N LEU A 893 5.71 6.88 13.92
CA LEU A 893 6.30 8.04 14.60
C LEU A 893 5.58 8.39 15.91
N SER A 894 4.26 8.17 15.96
CA SER A 894 3.44 8.46 17.14
C SER A 894 3.67 7.47 18.29
N ASN A 895 4.20 6.28 17.98
CA ASN A 895 4.42 5.19 18.95
C ASN A 895 5.89 5.06 19.37
N PHE A 896 6.81 5.82 18.78
CA PHE A 896 8.24 5.76 19.09
C PHE A 896 8.49 5.96 20.60
N ASP A 897 9.17 5.00 21.23
CA ASP A 897 9.46 5.01 22.66
C ASP A 897 10.61 5.96 22.99
N MET A 898 10.25 7.12 23.54
CA MET A 898 11.20 8.17 23.94
C MET A 898 11.98 7.82 25.20
N SER A 899 11.57 6.80 25.97
CA SER A 899 12.26 6.39 27.20
C SER A 899 13.65 5.82 26.90
N SER A 900 13.81 5.22 25.71
CA SER A 900 15.09 4.71 25.20
C SER A 900 16.16 5.79 24.95
N CYS A 901 15.75 7.08 24.89
CA CYS A 901 16.66 8.21 24.77
C CYS A 901 17.23 8.71 26.11
N HIS A 902 16.77 8.16 27.24
CA HIS A 902 17.35 8.47 28.55
C HIS A 902 18.42 7.44 28.91
N PRO A 903 19.64 7.86 29.32
CA PRO A 903 20.66 6.92 29.74
C PRO A 903 20.19 6.18 31.00
N ASN A 904 20.28 4.86 30.97
CA ASN A 904 19.85 4.02 32.08
C ASN A 904 20.75 4.32 33.30
N PRO A 905 20.22 4.76 34.46
CA PRO A 905 21.05 5.13 35.61
C PRO A 905 21.98 4.00 36.08
N THR A 906 21.59 2.74 35.82
CA THR A 906 22.39 1.54 36.09
C THR A 906 23.63 1.42 35.20
N THR A 907 23.54 1.69 33.90
CA THR A 907 24.70 1.62 33.00
C THR A 907 25.70 2.72 33.29
N VAL A 908 25.24 3.92 33.64
CA VAL A 908 26.11 5.02 34.08
C VAL A 908 26.84 4.63 35.38
N ALA A 909 26.13 4.07 36.36
CA ALA A 909 26.73 3.60 37.60
C ALA A 909 27.78 2.49 37.39
N CYS A 910 27.48 1.50 36.53
CA CYS A 910 28.45 0.44 36.17
C CYS A 910 29.69 1.01 35.47
N SER A 911 29.53 1.97 34.57
CA SER A 911 30.64 2.61 33.86
C SER A 911 31.58 3.34 34.83
N VAL A 912 31.01 4.09 35.76
CA VAL A 912 31.78 4.78 36.82
C VAL A 912 32.49 3.76 37.72
N ALA A 913 31.82 2.66 38.10
CA ALA A 913 32.42 1.60 38.90
C ALA A 913 33.61 0.92 38.20
N VAL A 914 33.51 0.68 36.88
CA VAL A 914 34.61 0.10 36.08
C VAL A 914 35.80 1.05 35.98
N VAL A 915 35.56 2.35 35.77
CA VAL A 915 36.64 3.36 35.72
C VAL A 915 37.33 3.47 37.09
N LEU A 916 36.56 3.47 38.18
CA LEU A 916 37.10 3.47 39.54
C LEU A 916 37.89 2.18 39.82
N ALA A 917 37.37 1.02 39.44
CA ALA A 917 38.06 -0.26 39.59
C ALA A 917 39.35 -0.31 38.76
N ALA A 918 39.34 0.21 37.53
CA ALA A 918 40.53 0.32 36.68
C ALA A 918 41.56 1.28 37.30
N GLY A 919 41.12 2.40 37.87
CA GLY A 919 41.98 3.33 38.60
C GLY A 919 42.64 2.68 39.82
N VAL A 920 41.86 1.93 40.61
CA VAL A 920 42.38 1.15 41.75
C VAL A 920 43.34 0.05 41.27
N PHE A 921 43.01 -0.65 40.19
CA PHE A 921 43.85 -1.71 39.63
C PHE A 921 45.18 -1.16 39.11
N LEU A 922 45.18 -0.04 38.39
CA LEU A 922 46.39 0.65 37.94
C LEU A 922 47.22 1.16 39.12
N PHE A 923 46.58 1.67 40.18
CA PHE A 923 47.25 2.06 41.40
C PHE A 923 47.88 0.87 42.13
N LEU A 924 47.19 -0.27 42.18
CA LEU A 924 47.72 -1.52 42.75
C LEU A 924 48.89 -2.06 41.90
N ILE A 925 48.78 -2.06 40.58
CA ILE A 925 49.89 -2.41 39.69
C ILE A 925 51.08 -1.49 39.94
N TYR A 926 50.88 -0.17 39.97
CA TYR A 926 51.96 0.78 40.24
C TYR A 926 52.61 0.53 41.62
N LYS A 927 51.80 0.32 42.66
CA LYS A 927 52.26 0.08 44.04
C LYS A 927 53.01 -1.24 44.19
N TYR A 928 52.60 -2.29 43.48
CA TYR A 928 53.17 -3.64 43.60
C TYR A 928 54.01 -4.07 42.38
N TYR A 929 54.28 -3.15 41.44
CA TYR A 929 55.00 -3.37 40.19
C TYR A 929 56.32 -4.11 40.40
N PHE A 930 57.10 -3.68 41.40
CA PHE A 930 58.40 -4.26 41.71
C PHE A 930 58.30 -5.70 42.22
N GLN A 931 57.27 -6.02 43.02
CA GLN A 931 57.03 -7.37 43.54
C GLN A 931 56.49 -8.31 42.47
N LEU A 932 55.62 -7.82 41.57
CA LEU A 932 55.12 -8.58 40.43
C LEU A 932 56.23 -8.87 39.39
N TYR A 933 57.06 -7.87 39.08
CA TYR A 933 58.24 -8.03 38.22
C TYR A 933 59.22 -9.04 38.81
N TYR A 934 59.52 -8.94 40.12
CA TYR A 934 60.41 -9.88 40.81
C TYR A 934 59.84 -11.30 40.88
N SER A 935 58.54 -11.45 41.15
CA SER A 935 57.86 -12.76 41.15
C SER A 935 57.86 -13.39 39.76
N LEU A 936 57.69 -12.59 38.70
CA LEU A 936 57.82 -13.05 37.32
C LEU A 936 59.25 -13.45 36.96
N VAL A 937 60.27 -12.73 37.44
CA VAL A 937 61.69 -13.11 37.25
C VAL A 937 62.02 -14.41 37.99
N LEU A 938 61.51 -14.62 39.21
CA LEU A 938 61.65 -15.90 39.92
C LEU A 938 60.88 -17.04 39.24
N LEU A 939 59.69 -16.78 38.69
CA LEU A 939 58.88 -17.79 37.97
C LEU A 939 59.43 -18.11 36.57
N SER A 940 60.12 -17.16 35.93
CA SER A 940 60.77 -17.36 34.62
C SER A 940 62.22 -17.88 34.74
N GLY A 941 62.82 -17.78 35.92
CA GLY A 941 64.16 -18.29 36.24
C GLY A 941 64.19 -19.77 36.60
N CYS A 942 63.98 -20.66 35.62
CA CYS A 942 64.39 -22.07 35.77
C CYS A 942 64.55 -22.85 34.45
N LYS A 943 64.92 -22.18 33.34
CA LYS A 943 65.08 -22.90 32.05
C LYS A 943 66.33 -22.63 31.22
N HIS A 944 67.23 -21.72 31.59
CA HIS A 944 68.34 -21.34 30.67
C HIS A 944 69.71 -21.06 31.30
N SER A 945 70.05 -21.60 32.47
CA SER A 945 71.38 -21.36 33.08
C SER A 945 72.12 -22.62 33.54
N ALA A 946 71.90 -23.76 32.88
CA ALA A 946 72.62 -25.00 33.20
C ALA A 946 73.93 -25.20 32.42
N GLU A 947 74.38 -24.24 31.59
CA GLU A 947 75.56 -24.42 30.72
C GLU A 947 76.68 -23.36 30.87
N ARG A 948 76.51 -22.29 31.67
CA ARG A 948 77.63 -21.42 32.03
C ARG A 948 78.38 -22.05 33.21
N GLY A 949 79.61 -22.50 32.97
CA GLY A 949 80.49 -23.00 34.04
C GLY A 949 80.87 -21.88 35.01
N ASP A 950 81.10 -22.25 36.27
CA ASP A 950 81.53 -21.35 37.36
C ASP A 950 82.80 -20.60 36.92
N THR A 951 82.67 -19.30 36.61
CA THR A 951 83.76 -18.48 36.07
C THR A 951 84.62 -17.89 37.18
N TYR A 952 84.01 -17.64 38.35
CA TYR A 952 84.64 -17.10 39.54
C TYR A 952 84.50 -18.06 40.73
N ASP A 953 85.48 -18.06 41.64
CA ASP A 953 85.45 -18.84 42.87
C ASP A 953 84.50 -18.23 43.92
N ALA A 954 84.42 -16.90 43.98
CA ALA A 954 83.45 -16.21 44.82
C ALA A 954 83.05 -14.83 44.32
N PHE A 955 81.77 -14.47 44.48
CA PHE A 955 81.27 -13.10 44.32
C PHE A 955 81.33 -12.36 45.64
N VAL A 956 81.92 -11.16 45.68
CA VAL A 956 82.11 -10.40 46.92
C VAL A 956 81.10 -9.25 47.01
N ILE A 957 80.24 -9.32 48.02
CA ILE A 957 79.28 -8.28 48.39
C ILE A 957 79.87 -7.46 49.52
N HIS A 958 80.07 -6.16 49.30
CA HIS A 958 80.60 -5.24 50.31
C HIS A 958 80.03 -3.83 50.15
N SER A 959 80.12 -3.01 51.19
CA SER A 959 79.82 -1.58 51.07
C SER A 959 80.90 -0.88 50.26
N SER A 960 80.55 0.15 49.49
CA SER A 960 81.53 0.98 48.78
C SER A 960 82.54 1.64 49.72
N LYS A 961 82.16 1.88 50.99
CA LYS A 961 83.07 2.40 52.02
C LYS A 961 84.09 1.38 52.52
N ASP A 962 83.77 0.08 52.42
CA ASP A 962 84.67 -1.01 52.83
C ASP A 962 85.58 -1.48 51.68
N GLN A 963 85.47 -0.86 50.49
CA GLN A 963 86.17 -1.28 49.29
C GLN A 963 87.70 -1.30 49.46
N GLU A 964 88.26 -0.32 50.17
CA GLU A 964 89.70 -0.28 50.40
C GLU A 964 90.19 -1.48 51.24
N TRP A 965 89.42 -1.87 52.26
CA TRP A 965 89.70 -3.06 53.06
C TRP A 965 89.56 -4.33 52.20
N VAL A 966 88.49 -4.43 51.40
CA VAL A 966 88.29 -5.59 50.52
C VAL A 966 89.43 -5.76 49.53
N ILE A 967 89.93 -4.69 48.92
CA ILE A 967 91.05 -4.78 47.97
C ILE A 967 92.32 -5.28 48.67
N LYS A 968 92.73 -4.62 49.75
CA LYS A 968 94.01 -4.89 50.43
C LYS A 968 94.02 -6.20 51.21
N GLU A 969 92.94 -6.47 51.94
CA GLU A 969 92.88 -7.56 52.93
C GLU A 969 92.07 -8.76 52.43
N LEU A 970 91.40 -8.71 51.27
CA LEU A 970 90.66 -9.85 50.73
C LEU A 970 91.09 -10.21 49.31
N VAL A 971 91.12 -9.26 48.39
CA VAL A 971 91.42 -9.50 46.97
C VAL A 971 92.89 -9.81 46.76
N GLU A 972 93.81 -8.95 47.23
CA GLU A 972 95.25 -9.15 47.03
C GLU A 972 95.76 -10.51 47.56
N PRO A 973 95.39 -10.98 48.77
CA PRO A 973 95.86 -12.27 49.28
C PRO A 973 95.19 -13.48 48.64
N LEU A 974 93.92 -13.38 48.20
CA LEU A 974 93.20 -14.49 47.58
C LEU A 974 93.57 -14.67 46.10
N GLU A 975 93.64 -13.59 45.33
CA GLU A 975 94.03 -13.63 43.92
C GLU A 975 95.55 -13.81 43.75
N GLY A 976 96.36 -13.28 44.66
CA GLY A 976 97.83 -13.42 44.66
C GLY A 976 98.37 -14.65 45.40
N GLY A 977 97.51 -15.40 46.08
CA GLY A 977 97.87 -16.59 46.87
C GLY A 977 98.18 -17.84 46.03
N LYS A 978 98.68 -18.90 46.69
CA LYS A 978 98.87 -20.23 46.07
C LYS A 978 98.02 -21.28 46.80
N PRO A 979 96.95 -21.82 46.19
CA PRO A 979 96.44 -21.53 44.84
C PRO A 979 95.67 -20.19 44.76
N PRO A 980 95.59 -19.55 43.57
CA PRO A 980 94.88 -18.27 43.39
C PRO A 980 93.37 -18.47 43.25
N PHE A 981 92.54 -17.63 43.87
CA PHE A 981 91.08 -17.66 43.74
C PHE A 981 90.57 -16.47 42.94
N GLN A 982 89.75 -16.69 41.90
CA GLN A 982 89.17 -15.58 41.13
C GLN A 982 87.92 -15.02 41.80
N LEU A 983 87.89 -13.71 42.06
CA LEU A 983 86.76 -13.05 42.68
C LEU A 983 85.94 -12.23 41.67
N CYS A 984 84.61 -12.23 41.79
CA CYS A 984 83.74 -11.32 41.05
C CYS A 984 83.46 -10.07 41.90
N LEU A 985 83.72 -8.89 41.34
CA LEU A 985 83.63 -7.60 42.03
C LEU A 985 82.80 -6.61 41.21
N TYR A 986 81.83 -5.92 41.84
CA TYR A 986 80.87 -5.08 41.11
C TYR A 986 81.52 -3.94 40.31
N TYR A 987 82.64 -3.39 40.77
CA TYR A 987 83.31 -2.27 40.11
C TYR A 987 84.25 -2.71 38.97
N ARG A 988 84.55 -4.01 38.87
CA ARG A 988 85.47 -4.58 37.89
C ARG A 988 84.74 -5.41 36.83
N ASP A 989 83.81 -6.25 37.27
CA ASP A 989 83.26 -7.34 36.47
C ASP A 989 81.83 -7.06 35.96
N PHE A 990 81.15 -6.01 36.45
CA PHE A 990 79.79 -5.68 35.98
C PHE A 990 79.82 -4.95 34.64
N LEU A 991 78.91 -5.36 33.75
CA LEU A 991 78.82 -4.80 32.40
C LEU A 991 78.04 -3.47 32.40
N PRO A 992 78.62 -2.37 31.90
CA PRO A 992 77.92 -1.10 31.79
C PRO A 992 76.77 -1.18 30.78
N GLY A 993 75.65 -0.54 31.09
CA GLY A 993 74.44 -0.53 30.25
C GLY A 993 73.44 -1.66 30.54
N ILE A 994 73.80 -2.62 31.40
CA ILE A 994 72.89 -3.67 31.89
C ILE A 994 72.30 -3.23 33.25
N PRO A 995 70.99 -3.48 33.53
CA PRO A 995 70.43 -3.20 34.86
C PRO A 995 71.25 -3.88 35.96
N ILE A 996 71.55 -3.13 37.02
CA ILE A 996 72.44 -3.62 38.09
C ILE A 996 71.95 -4.92 38.74
N VAL A 997 70.62 -5.12 38.85
CA VAL A 997 70.02 -6.38 39.33
C VAL A 997 70.39 -7.55 38.41
N THR A 998 70.38 -7.33 37.10
CA THR A 998 70.76 -8.35 36.11
C THR A 998 72.26 -8.63 36.17
N ASN A 999 73.12 -7.62 36.35
CA ASN A 999 74.55 -7.83 36.57
C ASN A 999 74.83 -8.64 37.85
N ILE A 1000 74.16 -8.32 38.96
CA ILE A 1000 74.27 -9.05 40.22
C ILE A 1000 73.86 -10.52 40.04
N ILE A 1001 72.76 -10.80 39.33
CA ILE A 1001 72.26 -12.17 39.14
C ILE A 1001 73.11 -12.95 38.13
N GLN A 1002 73.36 -12.39 36.94
CA GLN A 1002 74.02 -13.09 35.84
C GLN A 1002 75.54 -13.16 35.99
N GLU A 1003 76.18 -12.05 36.36
CA GLU A 1003 77.64 -11.97 36.43
C GLU A 1003 78.16 -12.17 37.87
N GLY A 1004 77.36 -11.81 38.89
CA GLY A 1004 77.66 -12.11 40.28
C GLY A 1004 77.33 -13.55 40.65
N PHE A 1005 76.05 -13.87 40.82
CA PHE A 1005 75.60 -15.14 41.40
C PHE A 1005 75.75 -16.35 40.47
N LEU A 1006 75.29 -16.27 39.21
CA LEU A 1006 75.32 -17.41 38.29
C LEU A 1006 76.74 -17.77 37.83
N SER A 1007 77.65 -16.79 37.80
CA SER A 1007 79.04 -17.00 37.38
C SER A 1007 79.98 -17.32 38.54
N SER A 1008 79.52 -17.36 39.79
CA SER A 1008 80.38 -17.59 40.98
C SER A 1008 79.97 -18.80 41.81
N ARG A 1009 80.95 -19.58 42.29
CA ARG A 1009 80.70 -20.77 43.13
C ARG A 1009 80.18 -20.41 44.52
N ASN A 1010 80.82 -19.45 45.19
CA ASN A 1010 80.47 -18.99 46.53
C ASN A 1010 80.10 -17.51 46.53
N VAL A 1011 79.46 -17.05 47.59
CA VAL A 1011 79.19 -15.61 47.81
C VAL A 1011 79.83 -15.22 49.13
N ILE A 1012 80.73 -14.24 49.09
CA ILE A 1012 81.34 -13.66 50.28
C ILE A 1012 80.63 -12.35 50.61
N ALA A 1013 79.99 -12.27 51.76
CA ALA A 1013 79.37 -11.04 52.27
C ALA A 1013 80.23 -10.43 53.37
N VAL A 1014 80.77 -9.25 53.10
CA VAL A 1014 81.59 -8.47 54.04
C VAL A 1014 80.68 -7.53 54.82
N ILE A 1015 80.33 -7.92 56.04
CA ILE A 1015 79.35 -7.25 56.90
C ILE A 1015 80.07 -6.27 57.84
N SER A 1016 79.81 -4.98 57.62
CA SER A 1016 80.20 -3.86 58.47
C SER A 1016 78.96 -3.09 58.94
N THR A 1017 79.14 -2.04 59.76
CA THR A 1017 78.05 -1.09 60.07
C THR A 1017 77.50 -0.42 58.81
N ASP A 1018 78.39 -0.03 57.88
CA ASP A 1018 78.00 0.61 56.63
C ASP A 1018 77.28 -0.35 55.67
N PHE A 1019 77.63 -1.64 55.69
CA PHE A 1019 76.91 -2.68 54.97
C PHE A 1019 75.43 -2.75 55.41
N LEU A 1020 75.18 -2.69 56.72
CA LEU A 1020 73.83 -2.77 57.29
C LEU A 1020 72.98 -1.52 57.02
N GLU A 1021 73.61 -0.36 56.82
CA GLU A 1021 72.93 0.88 56.44
C GLU A 1021 72.61 0.94 54.93
N SER A 1022 73.43 0.29 54.10
CA SER A 1022 73.25 0.27 52.65
C SER A 1022 72.02 -0.55 52.25
N LYS A 1023 71.03 0.13 51.67
CA LYS A 1023 69.87 -0.53 51.04
C LYS A 1023 70.28 -1.44 49.88
N TRP A 1024 71.38 -1.13 49.20
CA TRP A 1024 71.90 -1.93 48.10
C TRP A 1024 72.54 -3.23 48.59
N CYS A 1025 73.43 -3.15 49.58
CA CYS A 1025 74.06 -4.34 50.15
C CYS A 1025 73.02 -5.24 50.82
N SER A 1026 72.01 -4.65 51.46
CA SER A 1026 70.85 -5.38 52.01
C SER A 1026 70.11 -6.15 50.92
N PHE A 1027 69.84 -5.50 49.78
CA PHE A 1027 69.13 -6.11 48.66
C PHE A 1027 69.96 -7.21 47.96
N GLU A 1028 71.26 -6.99 47.72
CA GLU A 1028 72.18 -8.00 47.18
C GLU A 1028 72.25 -9.23 48.08
N PHE A 1029 72.30 -9.01 49.39
CA PHE A 1029 72.32 -10.07 50.38
C PHE A 1029 71.00 -10.84 50.47
N ASP A 1030 69.85 -10.16 50.38
CA ASP A 1030 68.52 -10.80 50.32
C ASP A 1030 68.36 -11.68 49.08
N ILE A 1031 68.93 -11.25 47.94
CA ILE A 1031 68.97 -12.07 46.72
C ILE A 1031 69.87 -13.29 46.92
N ALA A 1032 71.07 -13.12 47.49
CA ALA A 1032 71.98 -14.24 47.79
C ALA A 1032 71.33 -15.29 48.69
N GLN A 1033 70.59 -14.85 49.73
CA GLN A 1033 69.84 -15.74 50.63
C GLN A 1033 68.71 -16.49 49.91
N SER A 1034 67.95 -15.78 49.07
CA SER A 1034 66.85 -16.37 48.31
C SER A 1034 67.36 -17.42 47.33
N TRP A 1035 68.50 -17.14 46.68
CA TRP A 1035 69.18 -18.06 45.77
C TRP A 1035 69.70 -19.32 46.46
N GLN A 1036 70.30 -19.20 47.65
CA GLN A 1036 70.73 -20.35 48.46
C GLN A 1036 69.56 -21.30 48.80
N LEU A 1037 68.37 -20.75 49.02
CA LEU A 1037 67.14 -21.49 49.33
C LEU A 1037 66.55 -22.24 48.12
N VAL A 1038 66.74 -21.71 46.90
CA VAL A 1038 66.13 -22.25 45.68
C VAL A 1038 66.98 -23.33 45.01
N GLU A 1039 68.30 -23.15 44.87
CA GLU A 1039 69.16 -24.09 44.13
C GLU A 1039 70.11 -24.93 44.99
N GLY A 1040 70.32 -24.59 46.27
CA GLY A 1040 71.11 -25.39 47.20
C GLY A 1040 72.61 -25.55 46.87
N LYS A 1041 73.16 -24.82 45.89
CA LYS A 1041 74.52 -25.03 45.35
C LYS A 1041 75.61 -24.07 45.86
N SER A 1042 75.28 -22.88 46.36
CA SER A 1042 76.29 -21.86 46.71
C SER A 1042 76.24 -21.50 48.19
N GLY A 1043 77.37 -21.66 48.90
CA GLY A 1043 77.51 -21.28 50.30
C GLY A 1043 77.71 -19.77 50.44
N VAL A 1044 76.89 -19.10 51.26
CA VAL A 1044 77.13 -17.70 51.65
C VAL A 1044 78.11 -17.66 52.82
N ILE A 1045 79.31 -17.14 52.56
CA ILE A 1045 80.39 -16.95 53.54
C ILE A 1045 80.26 -15.53 54.09
N MET A 1046 80.04 -15.40 55.40
CA MET A 1046 79.95 -14.09 56.05
C MET A 1046 81.26 -13.72 56.73
N ILE A 1047 81.78 -12.54 56.42
CA ILE A 1047 82.94 -11.94 57.08
C ILE A 1047 82.45 -10.71 57.85
N ILE A 1048 82.61 -10.68 59.17
CA ILE A 1048 82.23 -9.54 60.00
C ILE A 1048 83.45 -8.64 60.23
N LEU A 1049 83.35 -7.37 59.83
CA LEU A 1049 84.37 -6.35 60.04
C LEU A 1049 84.12 -5.58 61.34
N GLY A 1050 85.04 -5.72 62.31
CA GLY A 1050 85.02 -4.96 63.55
C GLY A 1050 83.89 -5.33 64.52
N GLU A 1051 83.67 -4.49 65.53
CA GLU A 1051 82.62 -4.68 66.53
C GLU A 1051 81.27 -4.16 66.02
N VAL A 1052 80.63 -4.90 65.11
CA VAL A 1052 79.26 -4.60 64.69
C VAL A 1052 78.29 -4.98 65.81
N ASP A 1053 77.36 -4.07 66.15
CA ASP A 1053 76.36 -4.30 67.21
C ASP A 1053 75.50 -5.54 66.90
N LYS A 1054 75.57 -6.53 67.79
CA LYS A 1054 74.86 -7.81 67.69
C LYS A 1054 73.33 -7.65 67.72
N THR A 1055 72.82 -6.54 68.24
CA THR A 1055 71.38 -6.24 68.23
C THR A 1055 70.91 -5.77 66.85
N LEU A 1056 71.68 -4.88 66.20
CA LEU A 1056 71.48 -4.44 64.82
C LEU A 1056 71.58 -5.60 63.82
N LEU A 1057 72.56 -6.49 64.01
CA LEU A 1057 72.71 -7.73 63.23
C LEU A 1057 71.52 -8.69 63.37
N ARG A 1058 70.80 -8.68 64.49
CA ARG A 1058 69.59 -9.51 64.68
C ARG A 1058 68.34 -8.86 64.12
N GLN A 1059 68.26 -7.53 64.12
CA GLN A 1059 67.10 -6.77 63.65
C GLN A 1059 67.03 -6.65 62.12
N ARG A 1060 68.18 -6.57 61.43
CA ARG A 1060 68.25 -6.42 59.98
C ARG A 1060 68.52 -7.79 59.31
N LEU A 1061 67.64 -8.17 58.38
CA LEU A 1061 67.88 -9.19 57.32
C LEU A 1061 68.00 -10.66 57.73
N GLY A 1062 67.08 -11.25 58.51
CA GLY A 1062 66.99 -12.73 58.63
C GLY A 1062 68.25 -13.45 59.17
N LEU A 1063 69.29 -12.70 59.54
CA LEU A 1063 70.64 -13.14 59.92
C LEU A 1063 70.65 -13.94 61.23
N SER A 1064 69.56 -13.87 61.99
CA SER A 1064 69.37 -14.61 63.24
C SER A 1064 69.55 -16.13 63.09
N ARG A 1065 69.26 -16.71 61.91
CA ARG A 1065 69.46 -18.14 61.64
C ARG A 1065 70.95 -18.53 61.49
N TYR A 1066 71.77 -17.68 60.90
CA TYR A 1066 73.20 -17.95 60.68
C TYR A 1066 74.06 -17.56 61.88
N LEU A 1067 73.71 -16.46 62.55
CA LEU A 1067 74.35 -16.03 63.79
C LEU A 1067 74.09 -17.00 64.96
N ARG A 1068 73.03 -17.82 64.89
CA ARG A 1068 72.76 -18.91 65.86
C ARG A 1068 73.68 -20.11 65.71
N ARG A 1069 74.32 -20.30 64.55
CA ARG A 1069 75.16 -21.48 64.24
C ARG A 1069 76.67 -21.21 64.24
N ASN A 1070 77.13 -20.00 64.62
CA ASN A 1070 78.55 -19.60 64.58
C ASN A 1070 79.24 -19.85 63.23
N THR A 1071 78.51 -19.77 62.11
CA THR A 1071 79.02 -20.04 60.76
C THR A 1071 79.43 -18.74 60.05
N TYR A 1072 80.22 -17.89 60.70
CA TYR A 1072 80.77 -16.66 60.13
C TYR A 1072 82.24 -16.51 60.53
N LEU A 1073 82.99 -15.76 59.74
CA LEU A 1073 84.38 -15.41 59.97
C LEU A 1073 84.45 -13.99 60.54
N GLU A 1074 85.25 -13.79 61.57
CA GLU A 1074 85.39 -12.48 62.23
C GLU A 1074 86.80 -11.94 61.98
N TRP A 1075 86.90 -10.73 61.42
CA TRP A 1075 88.19 -10.09 61.21
C TRP A 1075 88.63 -9.34 62.48
N LYS A 1076 89.81 -9.69 63.02
CA LYS A 1076 90.41 -9.05 64.19
C LYS A 1076 91.87 -8.69 63.92
N ASP A 1077 92.31 -7.53 64.39
CA ASP A 1077 93.67 -6.99 64.17
C ASP A 1077 94.79 -7.66 64.97
N LYS A 1078 94.55 -8.84 65.57
CA LYS A 1078 95.59 -9.64 66.24
C LYS A 1078 96.20 -10.64 65.25
N GLU A 1079 97.53 -10.70 65.14
CA GLU A 1079 98.25 -11.58 64.21
C GLU A 1079 97.78 -13.05 64.24
N VAL A 1080 97.57 -13.60 65.45
CA VAL A 1080 97.09 -14.99 65.64
C VAL A 1080 95.68 -15.18 65.08
N SER A 1081 94.80 -14.18 65.22
CA SER A 1081 93.43 -14.23 64.72
C SER A 1081 93.37 -14.13 63.20
N ARG A 1082 94.25 -13.33 62.57
CA ARG A 1082 94.37 -13.25 61.10
C ARG A 1082 94.78 -14.59 60.50
N HIS A 1083 95.72 -15.31 61.11
CA HIS A 1083 96.11 -16.65 60.64
C HIS A 1083 94.95 -17.67 60.68
N ILE A 1084 94.12 -17.63 61.73
CA ILE A 1084 92.95 -18.52 61.86
C ILE A 1084 91.89 -18.16 60.82
N PHE A 1085 91.60 -16.86 60.64
CA PHE A 1085 90.67 -16.35 59.64
C PHE A 1085 91.03 -16.84 58.23
N TRP A 1086 92.28 -16.66 57.82
CA TRP A 1086 92.75 -17.08 56.50
C TRP A 1086 92.69 -18.59 56.31
N ARG A 1087 93.10 -19.37 57.31
CA ARG A 1087 93.02 -20.84 57.23
C ARG A 1087 91.58 -21.32 57.03
N GLN A 1088 90.61 -20.70 57.70
CA GLN A 1088 89.20 -21.06 57.58
C GLN A 1088 88.59 -20.60 56.26
N LEU A 1089 88.86 -19.36 55.84
CA LEU A 1089 88.36 -18.83 54.57
C LEU A 1089 88.88 -19.62 53.37
N THR A 1090 90.19 -19.88 53.33
CA THR A 1090 90.80 -20.67 52.25
C THR A 1090 90.30 -22.11 52.25
N ALA A 1091 90.09 -22.74 53.42
CA ALA A 1091 89.54 -24.09 53.48
C ALA A 1091 88.14 -24.19 52.86
N VAL A 1092 87.27 -23.21 53.13
CA VAL A 1092 85.91 -23.17 52.56
C VAL A 1092 85.95 -22.90 51.06
N LEU A 1093 86.86 -22.04 50.59
CA LEU A 1093 86.98 -21.74 49.16
C LEU A 1093 87.61 -22.89 48.35
N LEU A 1094 88.45 -23.72 48.97
CA LEU A 1094 89.01 -24.93 48.35
C LEU A 1094 87.97 -26.04 48.17
N GLU A 1095 86.94 -26.07 49.01
CA GLU A 1095 85.87 -27.07 48.95
C GLU A 1095 85.11 -26.93 47.61
N GLY A 1096 85.24 -27.93 46.74
CA GLY A 1096 84.62 -27.94 45.41
C GLY A 1096 85.33 -27.12 44.33
N LYS A 1097 86.56 -26.64 44.56
CA LYS A 1097 87.36 -25.96 43.51
C LYS A 1097 87.73 -26.92 42.37
N LYS A 1098 87.44 -26.52 41.13
CA LYS A 1098 87.92 -27.21 39.92
C LYS A 1098 89.32 -26.71 39.61
N TRP A 1099 90.27 -27.63 39.48
CA TRP A 1099 91.68 -27.33 39.25
C TRP A 1099 91.98 -27.27 37.76
N ASN A 1100 92.68 -26.23 37.32
CA ASN A 1100 93.19 -26.19 35.96
C ASN A 1100 94.40 -27.13 35.80
N HIS A 1101 94.64 -27.64 34.59
CA HIS A 1101 95.71 -28.60 34.32
C HIS A 1101 97.12 -28.12 34.69
N GLU A 1102 97.36 -26.80 34.75
CA GLU A 1102 98.62 -26.24 35.27
C GLU A 1102 98.70 -26.22 36.79
N GLU A 1103 97.58 -26.07 37.50
CA GLU A 1103 97.53 -26.05 38.97
C GLU A 1103 97.67 -27.47 39.54
N ILE A 1104 97.14 -28.50 38.84
CA ILE A 1104 97.31 -29.91 39.20
C ILE A 1104 98.79 -30.35 39.13
N LYS A 1105 99.61 -29.68 38.32
CA LYS A 1105 101.06 -29.94 38.23
C LYS A 1105 101.90 -29.30 39.35
N LEU A 1106 101.31 -28.34 40.09
CA LEU A 1106 101.97 -27.55 41.13
C LEU A 1106 101.54 -27.96 42.56
N MET A 1107 100.51 -28.81 42.69
CA MET A 1107 100.17 -29.56 43.91
C MET A 1107 101.04 -30.80 44.03
#